data_AF-A0A6N8SK38-F1
#
_entry.id   AF-A0A6N8SK38-F1
#
_cell.length_a   1.000
_cell.length_b   1.000
_cell.length_c   1.000
_cell.angle_alpha   90.00
_cell.angle_beta   90.00
_cell.angle_gamma   90.00
#
_symmetry.space_group_name_H-M   'P 1'
#
loop_
_entity.id
_entity.type
_entity.pdbx_description
1 polymer ?
#
loop_
_entity_poly.entity_id
_entity_poly.type
_entity_poly.pdbx_seq_one_letter_code
_entity_poly.pdbx_strand_id
1 'polypeptide(L)'
;MTVEINVGEASELFKTTVKLSDGRLLLTWVVNKPMVWIDDEERSNGFTIYAKILDDDAVSTPVAVLFDTDVNYLSAAPDVAALADGRALMSWGKFTSSIVEADGTAGAPFSISDMPTQFIDPTIINVGSDRLLATWSAHWGAHSSGFDFGLYGRFFSSDGTAEGSFLIASGVTGNSASTVLTDGRILITWFSSDGMVRKTLATVLNADGSVSTPEFMLAESGFAPTVAALDDGRAIATWLAGTKIMGRFVEADGTPSPTAFQINQTTADQPSFVSTTSPVAALSDGRMLFVWRGVAVDKVYGTILEADGTTSAEEFTIPVYEKWLIDRSLAITALNDGSAFVSWTSYTKGTQALLGEYLSLGTGDSDNRAGTAGADTMIGNLRNNVFSVNHAGDRVVDGSSDASGIDTVRSSISFSLGQSKNVEGKIENLTLLGTTNINGTGNGLANVLTGNAGNNVLDGGGGADKMLGGAGNDTYFVDNTGDVVTEAANAGDDLVNSSVTFSLSAAIERLQLIGGGNISGTGNALANHIRGNSGNNTLSGGGGNDTLNGAGGADKLYGGDGNDTLDGAAGADELHGGTGNDVYMLGAENDLVSDSAGIDRITSTISRSLADYATIENLTLLGIGDTTGTGNIFNNHLLGNSGSNILSGGDGNDTLDGAAGADWLYGGTGNDVYVLGAGNDLVSDTAGIDRITSTISRSLANYATIENLTLLGTGNTAGTGNSLNNHLLGNSGNNKLSGGGGNDKLDGGTGADKMTGGTGNDTYVLDNAGDVVIEAAGGGTDLVQSSISWAMAANVERVSLTGSANINATGNTLGNTMTG
;
A
#
# COMPACT_ATOMS: atom_id res chain seq x y z
N MET A 1 -4.98 18.35 -17.78
CA MET A 1 -3.73 17.94 -17.11
C MET A 1 -2.65 17.82 -18.15
N THR A 2 -1.43 18.29 -17.90
CA THR A 2 -0.33 18.29 -18.87
C THR A 2 0.75 17.29 -18.45
N VAL A 3 1.18 16.45 -19.38
CA VAL A 3 2.29 15.50 -19.23
C VAL A 3 3.49 16.04 -19.99
N GLU A 4 4.63 16.14 -19.33
CA GLU A 4 5.90 16.52 -19.94
C GLU A 4 6.98 15.48 -19.60
N ILE A 5 7.59 14.90 -20.63
CA ILE A 5 8.69 13.95 -20.51
C ILE A 5 9.87 14.50 -21.31
N ASN A 6 10.93 14.87 -20.59
CA ASN A 6 12.18 15.30 -21.21
C ASN A 6 12.93 14.08 -21.76
N VAL A 7 13.20 14.06 -23.07
CA VAL A 7 13.86 12.92 -23.75
C VAL A 7 15.30 13.21 -24.16
N GLY A 8 15.84 14.39 -23.83
CA GLY A 8 17.26 14.76 -24.05
C GLY A 8 17.61 15.14 -25.48
N GLU A 9 18.90 15.04 -25.83
CA GLU A 9 19.41 15.25 -27.20
C GLU A 9 19.17 13.98 -28.04
N ALA A 10 18.19 14.04 -28.94
CA ALA A 10 17.85 12.95 -29.85
C ALA A 10 17.92 13.43 -31.32
N SER A 11 18.35 12.55 -32.24
CA SER A 11 18.42 12.90 -33.68
C SER A 11 17.04 12.87 -34.35
N GLU A 12 16.19 11.91 -33.99
CA GLU A 12 14.78 11.81 -34.38
C GLU A 12 13.98 11.07 -33.28
N LEU A 13 12.75 11.52 -33.01
CA LEU A 13 11.83 10.95 -32.01
C LEU A 13 10.54 10.49 -32.67
N PHE A 14 10.22 9.22 -32.50
CA PHE A 14 8.95 8.62 -32.90
C PHE A 14 8.16 8.18 -31.68
N LYS A 15 6.83 8.08 -31.78
CA LYS A 15 6.00 7.67 -30.65
C LYS A 15 4.68 7.03 -31.08
N THR A 16 4.06 6.36 -30.12
CA THR A 16 2.64 5.98 -30.20
C THR A 16 2.01 5.99 -28.81
N THR A 17 0.69 6.16 -28.77
CA THR A 17 -0.10 6.16 -27.54
C THR A 17 -1.31 5.26 -27.75
N VAL A 18 -1.51 4.30 -26.84
CA VAL A 18 -2.65 3.39 -26.88
C VAL A 18 -3.34 3.35 -25.52
N LYS A 19 -4.66 3.20 -25.53
CA LYS A 19 -5.45 2.89 -24.32
C LYS A 19 -5.45 1.39 -24.11
N LEU A 20 -5.00 0.95 -22.93
CA LEU A 20 -5.07 -0.43 -22.48
C LEU A 20 -6.51 -0.78 -22.08
N SER A 21 -6.86 -2.07 -22.06
CA SER A 21 -8.23 -2.50 -21.75
C SER A 21 -8.68 -2.18 -20.32
N ASP A 22 -7.75 -1.92 -19.41
CA ASP A 22 -8.00 -1.48 -18.03
C ASP A 22 -8.19 0.05 -17.88
N GLY A 23 -8.10 0.80 -18.97
CA GLY A 23 -8.30 2.25 -19.01
C GLY A 23 -7.00 3.08 -18.95
N ARG A 24 -5.86 2.48 -18.59
CA ARG A 24 -4.57 3.18 -18.53
C ARG A 24 -4.04 3.52 -19.92
N LEU A 25 -3.14 4.50 -19.99
CA LEU A 25 -2.47 4.87 -21.24
C LEU A 25 -1.04 4.32 -21.28
N LEU A 26 -0.70 3.62 -22.37
CA LEU A 26 0.68 3.24 -22.67
C LEU A 26 1.25 4.22 -23.69
N LEU A 27 2.27 4.97 -23.27
CA LEU A 27 3.02 5.89 -24.10
C LEU A 27 4.39 5.26 -24.43
N THR A 28 4.68 5.06 -25.72
CA THR A 28 5.99 4.55 -26.16
C THR A 28 6.66 5.55 -27.08
N TRP A 29 8.00 5.61 -27.02
CA TRP A 29 8.78 6.45 -27.92
C TRP A 29 10.15 5.87 -28.21
N VAL A 30 10.76 6.30 -29.31
CA VAL A 30 12.08 5.85 -29.75
C VAL A 30 13.04 7.01 -29.83
N VAL A 31 14.21 6.83 -29.24
CA VAL A 31 15.35 7.74 -29.37
C VAL A 31 16.40 7.07 -30.26
N ASN A 32 16.60 7.61 -31.46
CA ASN A 32 17.72 7.19 -32.32
C ASN A 32 19.04 7.70 -31.72
N LYS A 33 20.04 6.82 -31.60
CA LYS A 33 21.36 7.18 -31.09
C LYS A 33 22.12 8.03 -32.13
N PRO A 34 23.02 8.94 -31.71
CA PRO A 34 23.78 9.79 -32.62
C PRO A 34 24.53 8.98 -33.68
N MET A 35 24.47 9.39 -34.95
CA MET A 35 25.22 8.77 -36.04
C MET A 35 26.72 8.81 -35.74
N VAL A 36 27.43 7.69 -35.97
CA VAL A 36 28.88 7.60 -35.76
C VAL A 36 29.56 7.36 -37.10
N TRP A 37 30.62 8.11 -37.35
CA TRP A 37 31.49 7.91 -38.51
C TRP A 37 32.43 6.73 -38.23
N ILE A 38 32.31 5.67 -39.01
CA ILE A 38 33.22 4.52 -38.98
C ILE A 38 33.71 4.30 -40.41
N ASP A 39 35.03 4.37 -40.62
CA ASP A 39 35.68 4.16 -41.92
C ASP A 39 35.15 5.05 -43.07
N ASP A 40 34.95 6.36 -42.83
CA ASP A 40 34.39 7.33 -43.80
C ASP A 40 32.97 6.99 -44.34
N GLU A 41 32.29 6.02 -43.72
CA GLU A 41 30.86 5.76 -43.90
C GLU A 41 30.09 6.19 -42.65
N GLU A 42 28.97 6.88 -42.86
CA GLU A 42 28.03 7.23 -41.79
C GLU A 42 27.28 5.95 -41.39
N ARG A 43 27.58 5.40 -40.21
CA ARG A 43 26.93 4.18 -39.71
C ARG A 43 25.91 4.52 -38.63
N SER A 44 24.75 3.86 -38.71
CA SER A 44 23.71 3.96 -37.70
C SER A 44 24.17 3.40 -36.37
N ASN A 45 24.01 4.15 -35.28
CA ASN A 45 24.47 3.77 -33.96
C ASN A 45 23.38 3.11 -33.09
N GLY A 46 22.34 2.54 -33.72
CA GLY A 46 21.20 1.90 -33.04
C GLY A 46 20.15 2.89 -32.50
N PHE A 47 19.27 2.39 -31.63
CA PHE A 47 18.15 3.13 -31.06
C PHE A 47 17.74 2.54 -29.70
N THR A 48 17.00 3.32 -28.91
CA THR A 48 16.41 2.90 -27.65
C THR A 48 14.90 3.13 -27.68
N ILE A 49 14.12 2.12 -27.34
CA ILE A 49 12.66 2.20 -27.17
C ILE A 49 12.35 2.33 -25.69
N TYR A 50 11.55 3.34 -25.36
CA TYR A 50 11.08 3.63 -24.03
C TYR A 50 9.56 3.46 -23.93
N ALA A 51 9.08 3.21 -22.72
CA ALA A 51 7.67 3.25 -22.40
C ALA A 51 7.41 3.92 -21.05
N LYS A 52 6.19 4.45 -20.92
CA LYS A 52 5.63 4.94 -19.68
C LYS A 52 4.14 4.62 -19.65
N ILE A 53 3.67 4.09 -18.53
CA ILE A 53 2.24 3.94 -18.26
C ILE A 53 1.76 5.18 -17.52
N LEU A 54 0.62 5.73 -17.93
CA LEU A 54 -0.03 6.87 -17.30
C LEU A 54 -1.38 6.42 -16.72
N ASP A 55 -1.57 6.70 -15.43
CA ASP A 55 -2.83 6.52 -14.69
C ASP A 55 -3.51 7.87 -14.44
N ASP A 56 -4.75 7.86 -13.94
CA ASP A 56 -5.64 9.03 -13.83
C ASP A 56 -5.07 10.20 -13.00
N ASP A 57 -4.13 9.94 -12.09
CA ASP A 57 -3.49 10.96 -11.25
C ASP A 57 -2.13 11.48 -11.79
N ALA A 58 -1.71 11.02 -12.97
CA ALA A 58 -0.37 11.16 -13.59
C ALA A 58 0.86 10.96 -12.67
N VAL A 59 0.66 10.38 -11.49
CA VAL A 59 1.71 9.83 -10.66
C VAL A 59 1.75 8.33 -10.92
N SER A 60 2.30 7.89 -12.06
CA SER A 60 2.71 6.48 -12.15
C SER A 60 3.81 6.19 -13.17
N THR A 61 4.49 5.09 -12.85
CA THR A 61 5.70 4.42 -13.37
C THR A 61 6.91 5.29 -13.77
N PRO A 62 8.13 4.94 -13.32
CA PRO A 62 9.35 5.46 -13.94
C PRO A 62 9.37 5.15 -15.44
N VAL A 63 10.02 6.01 -16.22
CA VAL A 63 10.29 5.70 -17.64
C VAL A 63 11.05 4.38 -17.72
N ALA A 64 10.46 3.37 -18.36
CA ALA A 64 11.07 2.09 -18.60
C ALA A 64 11.83 2.09 -19.92
N VAL A 65 13.05 1.54 -19.94
CA VAL A 65 13.75 1.18 -21.18
C VAL A 65 13.24 -0.19 -21.59
N LEU A 66 12.47 -0.27 -22.68
CA LEU A 66 11.97 -1.54 -23.18
C LEU A 66 13.04 -2.30 -23.97
N PHE A 67 13.75 -1.58 -24.85
CA PHE A 67 14.78 -2.15 -25.71
C PHE A 67 15.88 -1.14 -25.98
N ASP A 68 17.14 -1.59 -25.93
CA ASP A 68 18.30 -0.79 -26.30
C ASP A 68 19.18 -1.58 -27.29
N THR A 69 19.37 -1.04 -28.50
CA THR A 69 20.17 -1.68 -29.56
C THR A 69 21.29 -0.76 -30.01
N ASP A 70 22.43 -1.35 -30.34
CA ASP A 70 23.60 -0.69 -30.94
C ASP A 70 23.68 -0.94 -32.46
N VAL A 71 22.67 -1.58 -33.05
CA VAL A 71 22.62 -1.92 -34.47
C VAL A 71 21.34 -1.42 -35.12
N ASN A 72 21.51 -0.85 -36.32
CA ASN A 72 20.49 -0.39 -37.27
C ASN A 72 19.68 0.84 -36.82
N TYR A 73 19.60 1.83 -37.72
CA TYR A 73 18.72 3.00 -37.60
C TYR A 73 17.25 2.58 -37.68
N LEU A 74 16.39 3.11 -36.82
CA LEU A 74 14.94 2.93 -36.98
C LEU A 74 14.36 4.09 -37.80
N SER A 75 13.84 3.76 -38.98
CA SER A 75 13.30 4.75 -39.94
C SER A 75 11.81 5.08 -39.75
N ALA A 76 11.15 4.49 -38.75
CA ALA A 76 9.71 4.66 -38.50
C ALA A 76 9.35 4.43 -37.02
N ALA A 77 8.19 4.92 -36.60
CA ALA A 77 7.67 4.70 -35.26
C ALA A 77 7.36 3.22 -34.99
N PRO A 78 7.52 2.75 -33.74
CA PRO A 78 6.88 1.52 -33.32
C PRO A 78 5.37 1.73 -33.36
N ASP A 79 4.65 0.73 -33.83
CA ASP A 79 3.20 0.69 -33.75
C ASP A 79 2.77 -0.23 -32.61
N VAL A 80 1.67 0.10 -31.95
CA VAL A 80 1.24 -0.57 -30.71
C VAL A 80 -0.26 -0.85 -30.76
N ALA A 81 -0.63 -2.09 -30.47
CA ALA A 81 -2.02 -2.52 -30.34
C ALA A 81 -2.30 -3.01 -28.91
N ALA A 82 -3.36 -2.51 -28.29
CA ALA A 82 -3.82 -3.00 -26.98
C ALA A 82 -4.44 -4.40 -27.11
N LEU A 83 -4.13 -5.26 -26.15
CA LEU A 83 -4.70 -6.60 -26.02
C LEU A 83 -5.86 -6.58 -25.04
N ALA A 84 -6.76 -7.57 -25.14
CA ALA A 84 -7.96 -7.63 -24.30
C ALA A 84 -7.66 -7.84 -22.81
N ASP A 85 -6.49 -8.37 -22.48
CA ASP A 85 -6.06 -8.76 -21.13
C ASP A 85 -5.25 -7.68 -20.38
N GLY A 86 -5.22 -6.44 -20.90
CA GLY A 86 -4.55 -5.30 -20.27
C GLY A 86 -3.08 -5.12 -20.70
N ARG A 87 -2.54 -6.05 -21.51
CA ARG A 87 -1.21 -5.92 -22.11
C ARG A 87 -1.27 -5.17 -23.44
N ALA A 88 -0.12 -4.89 -24.04
CA ALA A 88 -0.04 -4.39 -25.40
C ALA A 88 0.96 -5.19 -26.23
N LEU A 89 0.75 -5.25 -27.54
CA LEU A 89 1.75 -5.71 -28.49
C LEU A 89 2.38 -4.50 -29.16
N MET A 90 3.70 -4.38 -29.06
CA MET A 90 4.49 -3.38 -29.76
C MET A 90 5.23 -4.02 -30.93
N SER A 91 5.25 -3.37 -32.09
CA SER A 91 5.97 -3.81 -33.28
C SER A 91 6.80 -2.68 -33.88
N TRP A 92 8.04 -2.97 -34.30
CA TRP A 92 8.95 -2.01 -34.91
C TRP A 92 9.78 -2.63 -36.04
N GLY A 93 10.35 -1.77 -36.89
CA GLY A 93 11.26 -2.18 -37.95
C GLY A 93 10.60 -3.17 -38.92
N LYS A 94 11.22 -4.35 -39.12
CA LYS A 94 10.69 -5.44 -39.97
C LYS A 94 9.69 -6.33 -39.23
N PHE A 95 8.72 -5.72 -38.55
CA PHE A 95 7.81 -6.40 -37.62
C PHE A 95 8.56 -7.30 -36.60
N THR A 96 9.59 -6.72 -35.99
CA THR A 96 10.05 -7.25 -34.70
C THR A 96 9.04 -6.79 -33.68
N SER A 97 8.48 -7.73 -32.93
CA SER A 97 7.37 -7.50 -32.02
C SER A 97 7.72 -8.00 -30.63
N SER A 98 7.12 -7.37 -29.61
CA SER A 98 7.20 -7.81 -28.23
C SER A 98 5.91 -7.48 -27.50
N ILE A 99 5.59 -8.29 -26.49
CA ILE A 99 4.58 -7.94 -25.50
C ILE A 99 5.15 -6.87 -24.58
N VAL A 100 4.33 -5.84 -24.31
CA VAL A 100 4.52 -4.89 -23.24
C VAL A 100 3.53 -5.28 -22.14
N GLU A 101 4.08 -5.67 -21.00
CA GLU A 101 3.33 -6.13 -19.84
C GLU A 101 2.64 -4.96 -19.13
N ALA A 102 1.66 -5.29 -18.29
CA ALA A 102 0.85 -4.31 -17.56
C ALA A 102 1.65 -3.44 -16.57
N ASP A 103 2.89 -3.82 -16.23
CA ASP A 103 3.82 -3.08 -15.39
C ASP A 103 4.80 -2.20 -16.19
N GLY A 104 4.67 -2.19 -17.53
CA GLY A 104 5.53 -1.42 -18.42
C GLY A 104 6.85 -2.11 -18.78
N THR A 105 7.03 -3.40 -18.43
CA THR A 105 8.17 -4.20 -18.90
C THR A 105 7.91 -4.80 -20.29
N ALA A 106 8.96 -5.23 -21.00
CA ALA A 106 8.83 -5.89 -22.29
C ALA A 106 9.29 -7.36 -22.24
N GLY A 107 8.54 -8.23 -22.90
CA GLY A 107 8.91 -9.62 -23.16
C GLY A 107 10.05 -9.78 -24.17
N ALA A 108 10.38 -11.03 -24.50
CA ALA A 108 11.39 -11.32 -25.51
C ALA A 108 10.88 -10.95 -26.92
N PRO A 109 11.71 -10.30 -27.77
CA PRO A 109 11.28 -9.92 -29.11
C PRO A 109 11.21 -11.14 -30.03
N PHE A 110 10.20 -11.16 -30.89
CA PHE A 110 9.99 -12.16 -31.93
C PHE A 110 9.69 -11.49 -33.27
N SER A 111 9.79 -12.22 -34.38
CA SER A 111 9.43 -11.69 -35.71
C SER A 111 8.17 -12.38 -36.23
N ILE A 112 7.24 -11.60 -36.75
CA ILE A 112 5.98 -12.10 -37.32
C ILE A 112 5.97 -12.10 -38.85
N SER A 113 7.12 -11.84 -39.50
CA SER A 113 7.15 -11.58 -40.94
C SER A 113 8.28 -12.29 -41.71
N ASP A 114 7.95 -12.73 -42.93
CA ASP A 114 8.92 -13.11 -43.97
C ASP A 114 9.05 -11.95 -44.99
N MET A 115 9.26 -10.72 -44.51
CA MET A 115 9.13 -9.50 -45.32
C MET A 115 10.09 -9.44 -46.52
N PRO A 116 9.65 -8.90 -47.67
CA PRO A 116 10.54 -8.56 -48.77
C PRO A 116 11.55 -7.49 -48.33
N THR A 117 12.64 -7.35 -49.09
CA THR A 117 13.75 -6.45 -48.75
C THR A 117 13.39 -4.97 -48.69
N GLN A 118 12.27 -4.57 -49.31
CA GLN A 118 11.77 -3.19 -49.32
C GLN A 118 10.27 -3.17 -48.99
N PHE A 119 9.92 -2.44 -47.93
CA PHE A 119 8.55 -2.18 -47.50
C PHE A 119 8.48 -0.79 -46.85
N ILE A 120 7.28 -0.24 -46.75
CA ILE A 120 6.99 1.02 -46.07
C ILE A 120 5.68 0.91 -45.28
N ASP A 121 5.54 1.79 -44.28
CA ASP A 121 4.33 2.00 -43.47
C ASP A 121 3.71 0.73 -42.85
N PRO A 122 4.47 -0.05 -42.06
CA PRO A 122 3.90 -1.16 -41.31
C PRO A 122 2.95 -0.63 -40.22
N THR A 123 1.78 -1.25 -40.08
CA THR A 123 0.84 -0.99 -38.96
C THR A 123 0.30 -2.30 -38.39
N ILE A 124 -0.14 -2.25 -37.14
CA ILE A 124 -0.78 -3.37 -36.43
C ILE A 124 -2.10 -2.90 -35.79
N ILE A 125 -3.14 -3.72 -35.90
CA ILE A 125 -4.40 -3.51 -35.18
C ILE A 125 -4.84 -4.80 -34.50
N ASN A 126 -5.50 -4.67 -33.36
CA ASN A 126 -6.15 -5.80 -32.71
C ASN A 126 -7.53 -6.05 -33.34
N VAL A 127 -7.78 -7.25 -33.84
CA VAL A 127 -9.03 -7.65 -34.54
C VAL A 127 -9.84 -8.71 -33.77
N GLY A 128 -9.43 -9.08 -32.54
CA GLY A 128 -10.12 -10.07 -31.73
C GLY A 128 -9.49 -10.28 -30.34
N SER A 129 -9.89 -11.33 -29.62
CA SER A 129 -9.36 -11.57 -28.26
C SER A 129 -7.86 -11.90 -28.24
N ASP A 130 -7.34 -12.51 -29.30
CA ASP A 130 -5.91 -12.83 -29.49
C ASP A 130 -5.58 -12.97 -30.99
N ARG A 131 -6.12 -12.05 -31.80
CA ARG A 131 -5.87 -12.04 -33.25
C ARG A 131 -5.60 -10.62 -33.68
N LEU A 132 -4.43 -10.41 -34.26
CA LEU A 132 -3.96 -9.11 -34.75
C LEU A 132 -3.80 -9.16 -36.26
N LEU A 133 -3.95 -8.01 -36.91
CA LEU A 133 -3.65 -7.82 -38.32
C LEU A 133 -2.47 -6.88 -38.46
N ALA A 134 -1.40 -7.35 -39.11
CA ALA A 134 -0.32 -6.51 -39.60
C ALA A 134 -0.61 -6.12 -41.06
N THR A 135 -0.48 -4.84 -41.40
CA THR A 135 -0.55 -4.36 -42.79
C THR A 135 0.70 -3.59 -43.17
N TRP A 136 1.11 -3.69 -44.44
CA TRP A 136 2.29 -2.97 -44.96
C TRP A 136 2.21 -2.81 -46.48
N SER A 137 2.93 -1.84 -47.01
CA SER A 137 3.10 -1.67 -48.46
C SER A 137 4.46 -2.22 -48.91
N ALA A 138 4.49 -3.07 -49.94
CA ALA A 138 5.72 -3.69 -50.43
C ALA A 138 5.77 -3.88 -51.96
N HIS A 139 7.00 -3.94 -52.48
CA HIS A 139 7.29 -4.39 -53.84
C HIS A 139 7.63 -5.88 -53.85
N TRP A 140 7.03 -6.64 -54.78
CA TRP A 140 7.40 -8.02 -55.02
C TRP A 140 8.11 -8.16 -56.38
N GLY A 141 9.45 -8.06 -56.39
CA GLY A 141 10.28 -8.33 -57.58
C GLY A 141 11.35 -7.27 -57.89
N ALA A 142 12.31 -7.64 -58.73
CA ALA A 142 13.37 -6.75 -59.23
C ALA A 142 12.88 -5.99 -60.46
N HIS A 143 12.32 -4.79 -60.30
CA HIS A 143 12.02 -3.92 -61.43
C HIS A 143 12.51 -2.48 -61.18
N SER A 144 13.15 -1.95 -62.22
CA SER A 144 13.62 -0.59 -62.38
C SER A 144 12.44 0.35 -62.72
N SER A 145 12.32 1.44 -61.94
CA SER A 145 11.50 2.65 -62.21
C SER A 145 9.99 2.45 -62.40
N GLY A 146 9.24 2.40 -61.28
CA GLY A 146 7.78 2.58 -61.21
C GLY A 146 7.28 2.46 -59.76
N PHE A 147 6.40 3.37 -59.30
CA PHE A 147 5.86 3.47 -57.93
C PHE A 147 4.73 2.46 -57.61
N ASP A 148 4.75 1.24 -58.17
CA ASP A 148 3.66 0.27 -58.01
C ASP A 148 3.88 -0.64 -56.77
N PHE A 149 3.44 -0.21 -55.58
CA PHE A 149 3.40 -1.08 -54.39
C PHE A 149 2.08 -1.87 -54.35
N GLY A 150 2.13 -3.05 -53.71
CA GLY A 150 0.92 -3.72 -53.21
C GLY A 150 0.76 -3.46 -51.71
N LEU A 151 -0.48 -3.34 -51.25
CA LEU A 151 -0.83 -3.36 -49.82
C LEU A 151 -1.13 -4.80 -49.42
N TYR A 152 -0.42 -5.28 -48.40
CA TYR A 152 -0.50 -6.65 -47.92
C TYR A 152 -0.98 -6.69 -46.47
N GLY A 153 -1.60 -7.81 -46.10
CA GLY A 153 -2.04 -8.12 -44.75
C GLY A 153 -1.53 -9.48 -44.29
N ARG A 154 -1.37 -9.64 -42.97
CA ARG A 154 -1.09 -10.93 -42.31
C ARG A 154 -1.74 -10.96 -40.93
N PHE A 155 -2.51 -12.00 -40.66
CA PHE A 155 -2.99 -12.25 -39.30
C PHE A 155 -1.96 -13.00 -38.48
N PHE A 156 -1.94 -12.73 -37.18
CA PHE A 156 -1.07 -13.39 -36.22
C PHE A 156 -1.64 -13.27 -34.79
N SER A 157 -1.20 -14.11 -33.88
CA SER A 157 -1.54 -14.07 -32.45
C SER A 157 -0.43 -13.40 -31.63
N SER A 158 -0.75 -13.02 -30.38
CA SER A 158 0.17 -12.34 -29.47
C SER A 158 1.44 -13.15 -29.14
N ASP A 159 1.41 -14.48 -29.32
CA ASP A 159 2.56 -15.38 -29.16
C ASP A 159 3.51 -15.44 -30.38
N GLY A 160 3.18 -14.72 -31.45
CA GLY A 160 3.96 -14.67 -32.68
C GLY A 160 3.61 -15.72 -33.73
N THR A 161 2.62 -16.58 -33.48
CA THR A 161 2.12 -17.51 -34.51
C THR A 161 1.42 -16.73 -35.62
N ALA A 162 1.92 -16.83 -36.85
CA ALA A 162 1.45 -16.03 -37.98
C ALA A 162 0.86 -16.87 -39.13
N GLU A 163 -0.23 -16.39 -39.72
CA GLU A 163 -0.90 -16.98 -40.89
C GLU A 163 -0.16 -16.67 -42.20
N GLY A 164 -0.69 -17.05 -43.36
CA GLY A 164 -0.14 -16.63 -44.66
C GLY A 164 -0.40 -15.16 -44.95
N SER A 165 0.54 -14.47 -45.60
CA SER A 165 0.31 -13.10 -46.10
C SER A 165 -0.64 -13.11 -47.30
N PHE A 166 -1.48 -12.09 -47.41
CA PHE A 166 -2.44 -11.91 -48.51
C PHE A 166 -2.37 -10.49 -49.08
N LEU A 167 -2.70 -10.36 -50.38
CA LEU A 167 -2.78 -9.06 -51.05
C LEU A 167 -4.14 -8.43 -50.76
N ILE A 168 -4.14 -7.20 -50.26
CA ILE A 168 -5.34 -6.39 -50.01
C ILE A 168 -5.65 -5.55 -51.26
N ALA A 169 -4.66 -4.82 -51.78
CA ALA A 169 -4.83 -3.93 -52.93
C ALA A 169 -3.54 -3.81 -53.76
N SER A 170 -3.70 -3.55 -55.06
CA SER A 170 -2.60 -3.26 -56.00
C SER A 170 -2.55 -1.79 -56.37
N GLY A 171 -1.39 -1.28 -56.81
CA GLY A 171 -1.26 0.12 -57.27
C GLY A 171 -1.33 1.11 -56.11
N VAL A 172 -0.85 0.70 -54.94
CA VAL A 172 -0.75 1.52 -53.74
C VAL A 172 0.53 2.34 -53.82
N THR A 173 0.47 3.58 -53.38
CA THR A 173 1.61 4.52 -53.48
C THR A 173 2.05 5.11 -52.16
N GLY A 174 1.35 4.81 -51.06
CA GLY A 174 1.78 5.17 -49.71
C GLY A 174 0.77 4.79 -48.65
N ASN A 175 0.82 5.52 -47.53
CA ASN A 175 0.15 5.27 -46.25
C ASN A 175 -1.24 4.64 -46.36
N SER A 176 -1.41 3.57 -45.58
CA SER A 176 -2.69 2.98 -45.25
C SER A 176 -3.07 3.24 -43.80
N ALA A 177 -4.37 3.21 -43.52
CA ALA A 177 -4.90 3.22 -42.16
C ALA A 177 -6.03 2.20 -42.05
N SER A 178 -6.12 1.52 -40.91
CA SER A 178 -7.12 0.47 -40.68
C SER A 178 -7.78 0.61 -39.31
N THR A 179 -9.04 0.21 -39.22
CA THR A 179 -9.81 0.17 -37.98
C THR A 179 -10.79 -1.02 -37.99
N VAL A 180 -11.20 -1.47 -36.81
CA VAL A 180 -12.13 -2.59 -36.65
C VAL A 180 -13.51 -2.01 -36.33
N LEU A 181 -14.49 -2.35 -37.16
CA LEU A 181 -15.89 -1.99 -36.96
C LEU A 181 -16.47 -2.78 -35.79
N THR A 182 -17.55 -2.29 -35.19
CA THR A 182 -18.17 -2.94 -34.02
C THR A 182 -18.71 -4.34 -34.30
N ASP A 183 -18.94 -4.70 -35.56
CA ASP A 183 -19.33 -6.05 -36.00
C ASP A 183 -18.13 -6.99 -36.29
N GLY A 184 -16.90 -6.51 -36.06
CA GLY A 184 -15.66 -7.26 -36.26
C GLY A 184 -15.11 -7.23 -37.69
N ARG A 185 -15.77 -6.56 -38.64
CA ARG A 185 -15.18 -6.30 -39.96
C ARG A 185 -14.07 -5.26 -39.86
N ILE A 186 -13.19 -5.24 -40.86
CA ILE A 186 -11.98 -4.42 -40.87
C ILE A 186 -12.07 -3.45 -42.04
N LEU A 187 -12.14 -2.15 -41.75
CA LEU A 187 -12.03 -1.11 -42.76
C LEU A 187 -10.55 -0.78 -42.98
N ILE A 188 -10.10 -0.83 -44.23
CA ILE A 188 -8.74 -0.48 -44.62
C ILE A 188 -8.81 0.60 -45.69
N THR A 189 -8.03 1.67 -45.50
CA THR A 189 -7.92 2.80 -46.42
C THR A 189 -6.48 2.97 -46.89
N TRP A 190 -6.28 3.50 -48.09
CA TRP A 190 -4.96 3.83 -48.64
C TRP A 190 -5.09 4.94 -49.69
N PHE A 191 -3.95 5.43 -50.17
CA PHE A 191 -3.94 6.28 -51.37
C PHE A 191 -3.15 5.65 -52.51
N SER A 192 -3.68 5.86 -53.72
CA SER A 192 -3.08 5.47 -55.00
C SER A 192 -2.77 6.72 -55.81
N SER A 193 -1.64 6.74 -56.51
CA SER A 193 -1.26 7.82 -57.42
C SER A 193 -1.15 7.31 -58.84
N ASP A 194 -1.99 7.83 -59.72
CA ASP A 194 -1.89 7.65 -61.17
C ASP A 194 -1.31 8.95 -61.76
N GLY A 195 0.01 9.02 -61.86
CA GLY A 195 0.73 10.23 -62.27
C GLY A 195 0.64 11.36 -61.21
N MET A 196 -0.05 12.46 -61.53
CA MET A 196 -0.19 13.64 -60.65
C MET A 196 -1.44 13.62 -59.77
N VAL A 197 -2.37 12.67 -59.97
CA VAL A 197 -3.63 12.59 -59.23
C VAL A 197 -3.52 11.53 -58.14
N ARG A 198 -3.74 11.94 -56.88
CA ARG A 198 -3.78 11.04 -55.72
C ARG A 198 -5.23 10.75 -55.37
N LYS A 199 -5.64 9.47 -55.36
CA LYS A 199 -6.99 9.02 -55.00
C LYS A 199 -6.95 8.35 -53.63
N THR A 200 -7.99 8.59 -52.83
CA THR A 200 -8.19 7.87 -51.56
C THR A 200 -9.18 6.74 -51.79
N LEU A 201 -8.77 5.52 -51.45
CA LEU A 201 -9.50 4.27 -51.69
C LEU A 201 -9.69 3.53 -50.36
N ALA A 202 -10.67 2.63 -50.33
CA ALA A 202 -10.94 1.79 -49.18
C ALA A 202 -11.52 0.43 -49.59
N THR A 203 -11.40 -0.55 -48.70
CA THR A 203 -12.10 -1.84 -48.76
C THR A 203 -12.51 -2.26 -47.35
N VAL A 204 -13.52 -3.12 -47.25
CA VAL A 204 -13.91 -3.73 -45.97
C VAL A 204 -13.64 -5.22 -46.07
N LEU A 205 -12.87 -5.75 -45.13
CA LEU A 205 -12.60 -7.17 -44.98
C LEU A 205 -13.46 -7.74 -43.85
N ASN A 206 -13.80 -9.03 -43.94
CA ASN A 206 -14.29 -9.78 -42.79
C ASN A 206 -13.14 -10.05 -41.83
N ALA A 207 -13.46 -10.47 -40.60
CA ALA A 207 -12.47 -10.81 -39.58
C ALA A 207 -11.48 -11.92 -40.02
N ASP A 208 -11.82 -12.73 -41.03
CA ASP A 208 -10.96 -13.76 -41.62
C ASP A 208 -10.09 -13.26 -42.80
N GLY A 209 -10.16 -11.98 -43.15
CA GLY A 209 -9.44 -11.36 -44.26
C GLY A 209 -10.09 -11.51 -45.62
N SER A 210 -11.21 -12.24 -45.73
CA SER A 210 -11.97 -12.28 -46.97
C SER A 210 -12.61 -10.92 -47.24
N VAL A 211 -12.70 -10.51 -48.51
CA VAL A 211 -13.28 -9.23 -48.90
C VAL A 211 -14.79 -9.22 -48.61
N SER A 212 -15.23 -8.32 -47.73
CA SER A 212 -16.63 -8.07 -47.40
C SER A 212 -17.23 -7.06 -48.39
N THR A 213 -16.58 -5.90 -48.53
CA THR A 213 -16.89 -4.88 -49.53
C THR A 213 -15.68 -4.67 -50.41
N PRO A 214 -15.80 -4.89 -51.75
CA PRO A 214 -14.72 -4.62 -52.69
C PRO A 214 -14.20 -3.19 -52.64
N GLU A 215 -13.04 -2.95 -53.25
CA GLU A 215 -12.46 -1.61 -53.37
C GLU A 215 -13.48 -0.56 -53.83
N PHE A 216 -13.56 0.55 -53.10
CA PHE A 216 -14.39 1.70 -53.44
C PHE A 216 -13.63 3.02 -53.21
N MET A 217 -14.09 4.06 -53.89
CA MET A 217 -13.45 5.37 -53.86
C MET A 217 -14.04 6.26 -52.76
N LEU A 218 -13.17 6.73 -51.88
CA LEU A 218 -13.49 7.76 -50.90
C LEU A 218 -13.37 9.15 -51.52
N ALA A 219 -12.29 9.39 -52.29
CA ALA A 219 -12.01 10.68 -52.93
C ALA A 219 -11.23 10.56 -54.24
N GLU A 220 -11.57 11.42 -55.22
CA GLU A 220 -10.84 11.57 -56.49
C GLU A 220 -9.53 12.38 -56.35
N SER A 221 -9.41 13.15 -55.26
CA SER A 221 -8.21 13.92 -54.92
C SER A 221 -8.02 13.89 -53.40
N GLY A 222 -7.06 13.10 -52.94
CA GLY A 222 -6.79 12.89 -51.52
C GLY A 222 -5.53 12.06 -51.26
N PHE A 223 -4.89 12.29 -50.12
CA PHE A 223 -3.77 11.47 -49.64
C PHE A 223 -3.72 11.42 -48.11
N ALA A 224 -2.91 10.49 -47.60
CA ALA A 224 -2.70 10.21 -46.19
C ALA A 224 -4.00 9.99 -45.39
N PRO A 225 -4.76 8.93 -45.71
CA PRO A 225 -6.01 8.68 -45.02
C PRO A 225 -5.82 8.25 -43.57
N THR A 226 -6.78 8.61 -42.72
CA THR A 226 -6.94 8.07 -41.35
C THR A 226 -8.36 7.56 -41.16
N VAL A 227 -8.57 6.64 -40.23
CA VAL A 227 -9.88 6.05 -39.96
C VAL A 227 -10.13 5.87 -38.46
N ALA A 228 -11.39 6.00 -38.06
CA ALA A 228 -11.87 5.56 -36.75
C ALA A 228 -13.24 4.90 -36.90
N ALA A 229 -13.45 3.78 -36.20
CA ALA A 229 -14.75 3.14 -36.07
C ALA A 229 -15.61 3.89 -35.05
N LEU A 230 -16.92 3.94 -35.30
CA LEU A 230 -17.92 4.53 -34.41
C LEU A 230 -18.72 3.41 -33.75
N ASP A 231 -19.22 3.68 -32.54
CA ASP A 231 -19.96 2.70 -31.74
C ASP A 231 -21.29 2.27 -32.41
N ASP A 232 -21.82 3.07 -33.33
CA ASP A 232 -23.02 2.77 -34.11
C ASP A 232 -22.78 1.84 -35.32
N GLY A 233 -21.54 1.35 -35.49
CA GLY A 233 -21.14 0.43 -36.56
C GLY A 233 -20.71 1.11 -37.86
N ARG A 234 -20.82 2.44 -37.96
CA ARG A 234 -20.18 3.20 -39.04
C ARG A 234 -18.69 3.40 -38.76
N ALA A 235 -17.99 3.95 -39.73
CA ALA A 235 -16.65 4.50 -39.53
C ALA A 235 -16.53 5.85 -40.23
N ILE A 236 -15.59 6.66 -39.78
CA ILE A 236 -15.19 7.89 -40.47
C ILE A 236 -13.83 7.66 -41.13
N ALA A 237 -13.75 7.94 -42.44
CA ALA A 237 -12.49 8.03 -43.15
C ALA A 237 -12.17 9.49 -43.45
N THR A 238 -10.95 9.93 -43.15
CA THR A 238 -10.49 11.29 -43.43
C THR A 238 -9.30 11.29 -44.37
N TRP A 239 -9.07 12.40 -45.07
CA TRP A 239 -7.90 12.60 -45.93
C TRP A 239 -7.60 14.07 -46.14
N LEU A 240 -6.41 14.35 -46.67
CA LEU A 240 -5.99 15.70 -47.04
C LEU A 240 -6.29 15.97 -48.52
N ALA A 241 -6.97 17.08 -48.81
CA ALA A 241 -7.24 17.56 -50.16
C ALA A 241 -6.80 19.03 -50.30
N GLY A 242 -5.56 19.25 -50.73
CA GLY A 242 -4.95 20.58 -50.72
C GLY A 242 -4.71 21.08 -49.29
N THR A 243 -5.39 22.15 -48.88
CA THR A 243 -5.36 22.69 -47.50
C THR A 243 -6.57 22.26 -46.66
N LYS A 244 -7.43 21.39 -47.20
CA LYS A 244 -8.65 20.94 -46.53
C LYS A 244 -8.43 19.57 -45.89
N ILE A 245 -8.98 19.40 -44.70
CA ILE A 245 -9.20 18.10 -44.08
C ILE A 245 -10.61 17.69 -44.46
N MET A 246 -10.73 16.60 -45.19
CA MET A 246 -12.00 16.07 -45.68
C MET A 246 -12.36 14.81 -44.90
N GLY A 247 -13.64 14.59 -44.67
CA GLY A 247 -14.19 13.39 -44.04
C GLY A 247 -15.31 12.79 -44.86
N ARG A 248 -15.49 11.47 -44.78
CA ARG A 248 -16.64 10.75 -45.33
C ARG A 248 -16.92 9.52 -44.51
N PHE A 249 -18.19 9.32 -44.16
CA PHE A 249 -18.61 8.13 -43.45
C PHE A 249 -18.55 6.90 -44.36
N VAL A 250 -18.14 5.78 -43.79
CA VAL A 250 -18.41 4.44 -44.28
C VAL A 250 -19.55 3.92 -43.42
N GLU A 251 -20.70 3.69 -44.04
CA GLU A 251 -21.92 3.28 -43.37
C GLU A 251 -21.79 1.87 -42.78
N ALA A 252 -22.70 1.48 -41.89
CA ALA A 252 -22.66 0.18 -41.23
C ALA A 252 -22.80 -1.01 -42.19
N ASP A 253 -23.22 -0.81 -43.45
CA ASP A 253 -23.19 -1.85 -44.48
C ASP A 253 -21.82 -1.98 -45.19
N GLY A 254 -20.86 -1.11 -44.85
CA GLY A 254 -19.53 -1.06 -45.43
C GLY A 254 -19.45 -0.24 -46.73
N THR A 255 -20.50 0.48 -47.11
CA THR A 255 -20.51 1.37 -48.28
C THR A 255 -20.21 2.83 -47.90
N PRO A 256 -19.63 3.64 -48.79
CA PRO A 256 -19.35 5.03 -48.48
C PRO A 256 -20.62 5.88 -48.57
N SER A 257 -20.80 6.80 -47.61
CA SER A 257 -21.91 7.76 -47.60
C SER A 257 -21.92 8.62 -48.88
N PRO A 258 -23.05 9.19 -49.32
CA PRO A 258 -23.13 9.88 -50.62
C PRO A 258 -22.22 11.10 -50.77
N THR A 259 -21.87 11.78 -49.67
CA THR A 259 -21.16 13.07 -49.70
C THR A 259 -19.99 13.10 -48.72
N ALA A 260 -18.83 13.52 -49.21
CA ALA A 260 -17.72 13.96 -48.36
C ALA A 260 -17.98 15.38 -47.83
N PHE A 261 -17.46 15.71 -46.66
CA PHE A 261 -17.59 17.02 -46.02
C PHE A 261 -16.22 17.54 -45.58
N GLN A 262 -16.11 18.86 -45.43
CA GLN A 262 -14.90 19.52 -44.95
C GLN A 262 -14.95 19.61 -43.42
N ILE A 263 -13.88 19.22 -42.73
CA ILE A 263 -13.80 19.17 -41.27
C ILE A 263 -13.28 20.50 -40.71
N ASN A 264 -12.21 21.04 -41.31
CA ASN A 264 -11.65 22.32 -40.87
C ASN A 264 -12.40 23.52 -41.49
N GLN A 265 -12.77 24.50 -40.66
CA GLN A 265 -13.50 25.70 -41.04
C GLN A 265 -12.59 26.92 -41.32
N THR A 266 -11.38 26.99 -40.75
CA THR A 266 -10.51 28.18 -40.88
C THR A 266 -10.07 28.43 -42.33
N THR A 267 -10.45 29.59 -42.86
CA THR A 267 -10.02 30.11 -44.18
C THR A 267 -9.08 31.31 -44.08
N ALA A 268 -8.81 31.84 -42.87
CA ALA A 268 -8.30 33.20 -42.71
C ALA A 268 -6.77 33.38 -42.54
N ASP A 269 -5.98 32.33 -42.24
CA ASP A 269 -4.52 32.46 -42.03
C ASP A 269 -3.73 31.25 -42.58
N GLN A 270 -3.72 31.06 -43.90
CA GLN A 270 -2.95 30.00 -44.57
C GLN A 270 -1.79 30.62 -45.37
N PRO A 271 -0.58 30.00 -45.41
CA PRO A 271 -0.37 28.98 -46.43
C PRO A 271 0.58 27.81 -46.07
N SER A 272 0.45 26.74 -46.88
CA SER A 272 1.34 25.60 -47.11
C SER A 272 1.46 24.56 -45.99
N PHE A 273 0.70 23.48 -46.16
CA PHE A 273 0.75 22.19 -45.48
C PHE A 273 0.00 22.10 -44.13
N VAL A 274 -1.15 21.43 -44.18
CA VAL A 274 -1.70 20.69 -43.03
C VAL A 274 -0.82 19.44 -42.86
N SER A 275 -0.54 19.04 -41.61
CA SER A 275 0.20 17.82 -41.26
C SER A 275 -0.17 16.63 -42.16
N THR A 276 0.80 15.76 -42.49
CA THR A 276 0.57 14.51 -43.23
C THR A 276 -0.30 13.50 -42.48
N THR A 277 -0.63 13.74 -41.22
CA THR A 277 -1.56 12.91 -40.43
C THR A 277 -2.52 13.83 -39.66
N SER A 278 -3.81 13.69 -39.95
CA SER A 278 -4.90 14.30 -39.16
C SER A 278 -5.57 13.17 -38.36
N PRO A 279 -5.15 12.93 -37.11
CA PRO A 279 -5.75 11.89 -36.29
C PRO A 279 -7.22 12.20 -35.99
N VAL A 280 -7.99 11.12 -35.92
CA VAL A 280 -9.39 11.11 -35.54
C VAL A 280 -9.58 10.06 -34.46
N ALA A 281 -10.35 10.38 -33.42
CA ALA A 281 -10.76 9.43 -32.41
C ALA A 281 -12.27 9.51 -32.22
N ALA A 282 -12.92 8.35 -32.22
CA ALA A 282 -14.30 8.21 -31.78
C ALA A 282 -14.32 8.21 -30.25
N LEU A 283 -15.12 9.10 -29.67
CA LEU A 283 -15.31 9.21 -28.22
C LEU A 283 -16.42 8.24 -27.78
N SER A 284 -16.38 7.80 -26.52
CA SER A 284 -17.36 6.87 -25.95
C SER A 284 -18.80 7.41 -25.90
N ASP A 285 -18.99 8.71 -26.15
CA ASP A 285 -20.29 9.37 -26.25
C ASP A 285 -20.83 9.47 -27.70
N GLY A 286 -20.13 8.87 -28.67
CA GLY A 286 -20.51 8.86 -30.08
C GLY A 286 -20.03 10.06 -30.89
N ARG A 287 -19.40 11.06 -30.27
CA ARG A 287 -18.78 12.18 -30.98
C ARG A 287 -17.42 11.80 -31.55
N MET A 288 -16.89 12.65 -32.43
CA MET A 288 -15.58 12.48 -33.04
C MET A 288 -14.70 13.69 -32.74
N LEU A 289 -13.51 13.44 -32.18
CA LEU A 289 -12.47 14.46 -32.04
C LEU A 289 -11.53 14.40 -33.26
N PHE A 290 -11.32 15.56 -33.88
CA PHE A 290 -10.27 15.78 -34.88
C PHE A 290 -9.25 16.75 -34.35
N VAL A 291 -7.97 16.46 -34.56
CA VAL A 291 -6.87 17.35 -34.20
C VAL A 291 -5.89 17.45 -35.37
N TRP A 292 -5.37 18.64 -35.64
CA TRP A 292 -4.37 18.87 -36.68
C TRP A 292 -3.38 19.97 -36.29
N ARG A 293 -2.21 19.96 -36.95
CA ARG A 293 -1.21 21.03 -36.82
C ARG A 293 -1.42 22.09 -37.91
N GLY A 294 -1.41 23.36 -37.51
CA GLY A 294 -1.20 24.49 -38.42
C GLY A 294 0.29 24.84 -38.53
N VAL A 295 0.94 24.43 -39.62
CA VAL A 295 2.41 24.52 -39.78
C VAL A 295 2.93 25.96 -39.81
N ALA A 296 2.17 26.92 -40.34
CA ALA A 296 2.58 28.32 -40.42
C ALA A 296 2.56 29.08 -39.07
N VAL A 297 1.77 28.60 -38.11
CA VAL A 297 1.50 29.27 -36.82
C VAL A 297 2.00 28.47 -35.61
N ASP A 298 2.55 27.27 -35.85
CA ASP A 298 3.01 26.33 -34.82
C ASP A 298 1.97 26.10 -33.71
N LYS A 299 0.70 25.92 -34.12
CA LYS A 299 -0.40 25.60 -33.21
C LYS A 299 -1.03 24.26 -33.54
N VAL A 300 -1.56 23.62 -32.51
CA VAL A 300 -2.43 22.45 -32.62
C VAL A 300 -3.87 22.94 -32.50
N TYR A 301 -4.69 22.54 -33.47
CA TYR A 301 -6.10 22.88 -33.58
C TYR A 301 -6.92 21.62 -33.42
N GLY A 302 -8.15 21.76 -32.90
CA GLY A 302 -9.11 20.69 -32.84
C GLY A 302 -10.53 21.13 -33.16
N THR A 303 -11.36 20.17 -33.55
CA THR A 303 -12.81 20.34 -33.66
C THR A 303 -13.49 19.05 -33.23
N ILE A 304 -14.72 19.17 -32.74
CA ILE A 304 -15.57 18.04 -32.41
C ILE A 304 -16.73 18.01 -33.41
N LEU A 305 -17.01 16.83 -33.95
CA LEU A 305 -18.23 16.58 -34.72
C LEU A 305 -19.14 15.66 -33.93
N GLU A 306 -20.43 15.92 -34.05
CA GLU A 306 -21.48 15.01 -33.62
C GLU A 306 -21.52 13.77 -34.51
N ALA A 307 -22.17 12.72 -34.03
CA ALA A 307 -22.31 11.45 -34.76
C ALA A 307 -22.92 11.64 -36.17
N ASP A 308 -23.77 12.64 -36.37
CA ASP A 308 -24.39 12.95 -37.67
C ASP A 308 -23.47 13.71 -38.64
N GLY A 309 -22.24 14.04 -38.23
CA GLY A 309 -21.26 14.77 -39.01
C GLY A 309 -21.42 16.30 -38.94
N THR A 310 -22.35 16.82 -38.13
CA THR A 310 -22.43 18.25 -37.85
C THR A 310 -21.38 18.68 -36.83
N THR A 311 -20.86 19.90 -36.93
CA THR A 311 -19.87 20.43 -35.99
C THR A 311 -20.54 20.89 -34.71
N SER A 312 -20.09 20.40 -33.55
CA SER A 312 -20.68 20.72 -32.25
C SER A 312 -20.14 22.00 -31.61
N ALA A 313 -18.98 22.49 -32.08
CA ALA A 313 -18.29 23.67 -31.57
C ALA A 313 -17.52 24.42 -32.68
N GLU A 314 -17.10 25.66 -32.40
CA GLU A 314 -16.07 26.35 -33.19
C GLU A 314 -14.72 25.65 -33.02
N GLU A 315 -13.84 25.74 -34.03
CA GLU A 315 -12.47 25.22 -33.93
C GLU A 315 -11.75 25.82 -32.73
N PHE A 316 -11.13 24.97 -31.90
CA PHE A 316 -10.39 25.40 -30.72
C PHE A 316 -8.89 25.18 -30.90
N THR A 317 -8.10 25.95 -30.15
CA THR A 317 -6.65 25.73 -30.06
C THR A 317 -6.31 24.94 -28.82
N ILE A 318 -5.49 23.91 -28.97
CA ILE A 318 -4.91 23.18 -27.84
C ILE A 318 -3.70 23.99 -27.34
N PRO A 319 -3.60 24.32 -26.04
CA PRO A 319 -2.48 25.06 -25.49
C PRO A 319 -1.13 24.36 -25.77
N VAL A 320 -0.32 24.95 -26.66
CA VAL A 320 1.04 24.47 -26.92
C VAL A 320 2.03 25.37 -26.17
N TYR A 321 2.79 24.79 -25.25
CA TYR A 321 3.69 25.53 -24.36
C TYR A 321 5.06 25.84 -24.98
N GLU A 322 5.40 25.31 -26.16
CA GLU A 322 6.72 25.47 -26.76
C GLU A 322 6.74 25.54 -28.30
N LYS A 323 7.86 26.03 -28.84
CA LYS A 323 8.03 26.41 -30.25
C LYS A 323 8.66 25.24 -31.03
N TRP A 324 8.23 25.02 -32.28
CA TRP A 324 8.70 23.97 -33.23
C TRP A 324 8.17 22.55 -32.96
N LEU A 325 6.94 22.30 -33.43
CA LEU A 325 6.36 20.96 -33.54
C LEU A 325 7.04 20.16 -34.68
N ILE A 326 7.08 18.82 -34.56
CA ILE A 326 7.53 17.91 -35.64
C ILE A 326 6.30 17.30 -36.32
N ASP A 327 6.25 17.33 -37.66
CA ASP A 327 5.04 17.09 -38.47
C ASP A 327 4.37 15.71 -38.33
N ARG A 328 5.07 14.67 -37.85
CA ARG A 328 4.52 13.29 -37.75
C ARG A 328 4.18 12.84 -36.33
N SER A 329 4.00 13.77 -35.41
CA SER A 329 3.97 13.47 -33.98
C SER A 329 2.59 13.62 -33.31
N LEU A 330 1.52 13.90 -34.04
CA LEU A 330 0.22 14.12 -33.40
C LEU A 330 -0.55 12.79 -33.26
N ALA A 331 -0.94 12.44 -32.04
CA ALA A 331 -1.76 11.27 -31.74
C ALA A 331 -2.92 11.64 -30.80
N ILE A 332 -4.04 10.95 -30.96
CA ILE A 332 -5.24 11.09 -30.11
C ILE A 332 -5.63 9.70 -29.61
N THR A 333 -5.93 9.60 -28.32
CA THR A 333 -6.48 8.38 -27.72
C THR A 333 -7.75 8.73 -26.95
N ALA A 334 -8.89 8.17 -27.35
CA ALA A 334 -10.15 8.37 -26.64
C ALA A 334 -10.20 7.58 -25.32
N LEU A 335 -10.62 8.24 -24.24
CA LEU A 335 -10.75 7.65 -22.90
C LEU A 335 -12.18 7.16 -22.66
N ASN A 336 -12.41 6.46 -21.55
CA ASN A 336 -13.69 5.83 -21.27
C ASN A 336 -14.76 6.84 -20.80
N ASP A 337 -14.33 7.96 -20.24
CA ASP A 337 -15.15 9.03 -19.68
C ASP A 337 -15.60 10.09 -20.71
N GLY A 338 -15.37 9.83 -22.01
CA GLY A 338 -15.68 10.77 -23.10
C GLY A 338 -14.63 11.85 -23.32
N SER A 339 -13.56 11.86 -22.52
CA SER A 339 -12.40 12.72 -22.73
C SER A 339 -11.40 12.09 -23.73
N ALA A 340 -10.34 12.81 -24.08
CA ALA A 340 -9.27 12.27 -24.91
C ALA A 340 -7.90 12.75 -24.42
N PHE A 341 -6.89 11.91 -24.65
CA PHE A 341 -5.50 12.29 -24.50
C PHE A 341 -4.91 12.64 -25.86
N VAL A 342 -4.39 13.86 -25.99
CA VAL A 342 -3.70 14.33 -27.21
C VAL A 342 -2.22 14.44 -26.88
N SER A 343 -1.36 13.81 -27.68
CA SER A 343 0.08 13.90 -27.48
C SER A 343 0.78 14.48 -28.69
N TRP A 344 1.90 15.20 -28.48
CA TRP A 344 2.81 15.70 -29.54
C TRP A 344 4.27 15.68 -29.09
N THR A 345 5.21 15.89 -30.03
CA THR A 345 6.63 16.08 -29.70
C THR A 345 7.04 17.53 -29.94
N SER A 346 7.78 18.13 -29.01
CA SER A 346 8.31 19.50 -29.08
C SER A 346 9.83 19.51 -29.25
N TYR A 347 10.36 20.52 -29.94
CA TYR A 347 11.79 20.75 -30.12
C TYR A 347 12.21 22.16 -29.68
N THR A 348 12.90 22.28 -28.53
CA THR A 348 13.39 23.56 -28.03
C THR A 348 14.92 23.54 -27.94
N LYS A 349 15.61 24.31 -28.80
CA LYS A 349 17.07 24.60 -28.75
C LYS A 349 17.97 23.40 -28.39
N GLY A 350 17.77 22.24 -29.02
CA GLY A 350 18.60 21.04 -28.82
C GLY A 350 18.00 19.97 -27.91
N THR A 351 16.98 20.31 -27.11
CA THR A 351 16.25 19.36 -26.26
C THR A 351 14.89 19.02 -26.87
N GLN A 352 14.60 17.72 -26.95
CA GLN A 352 13.28 17.21 -27.33
C GLN A 352 12.47 16.84 -26.09
N ALA A 353 11.16 17.12 -26.15
CA ALA A 353 10.21 16.75 -25.12
C ALA A 353 8.99 16.05 -25.74
N LEU A 354 8.51 15.03 -25.04
CA LEU A 354 7.24 14.38 -25.32
C LEU A 354 6.18 15.03 -24.44
N LEU A 355 5.20 15.66 -25.08
CA LEU A 355 4.14 16.40 -24.43
C LEU A 355 2.80 15.70 -24.65
N GLY A 356 1.94 15.80 -23.65
CA GLY A 356 0.57 15.32 -23.72
C GLY A 356 -0.38 16.16 -22.91
N GLU A 357 -1.62 16.23 -23.35
CA GLU A 357 -2.68 16.94 -22.66
C GLU A 357 -3.93 16.07 -22.61
N TYR A 358 -4.44 15.89 -21.39
CA TYR A 358 -5.78 15.37 -21.18
C TYR A 358 -6.77 16.47 -21.52
N LEU A 359 -7.44 16.32 -22.66
CA LEU A 359 -8.55 17.15 -23.04
C LEU A 359 -9.82 16.57 -22.43
N SER A 360 -10.35 17.27 -21.42
CA SER A 360 -11.76 17.16 -21.10
C SER A 360 -12.54 17.80 -22.25
N LEU A 361 -12.90 16.96 -23.21
CA LEU A 361 -13.71 17.33 -24.36
C LEU A 361 -15.13 17.35 -23.88
N GLY A 362 -15.54 18.45 -23.28
CA GLY A 362 -16.86 18.57 -22.66
C GLY A 362 -17.91 17.88 -23.51
N THR A 363 -18.39 16.73 -23.03
CA THR A 363 -19.82 16.46 -23.12
C THR A 363 -20.46 17.71 -22.51
N GLY A 364 -21.63 18.10 -22.97
CA GLY A 364 -22.44 18.94 -22.10
C GLY A 364 -22.81 18.15 -20.84
N ASP A 365 -21.86 17.86 -19.94
CA ASP A 365 -22.04 17.12 -18.68
C ASP A 365 -20.92 17.26 -17.62
N SER A 366 -19.87 18.07 -17.84
CA SER A 366 -19.14 18.70 -16.72
C SER A 366 -18.56 20.06 -17.10
N ASP A 367 -19.07 21.11 -16.46
CA ASP A 367 -18.55 22.47 -16.60
C ASP A 367 -17.52 22.68 -15.49
N ASN A 368 -16.23 22.58 -15.83
CA ASN A 368 -15.14 22.80 -14.88
C ASN A 368 -15.03 24.30 -14.60
N ARG A 369 -15.52 24.73 -13.43
CA ARG A 369 -15.53 26.14 -13.04
C ARG A 369 -14.40 26.36 -12.05
N ALA A 370 -13.28 26.84 -12.56
CA ALA A 370 -12.11 27.19 -11.75
C ALA A 370 -12.21 28.62 -11.25
N GLY A 371 -12.15 28.81 -9.92
CA GLY A 371 -11.87 30.11 -9.34
C GLY A 371 -10.48 30.61 -9.76
N THR A 372 -10.36 31.93 -9.93
CA THR A 372 -9.07 32.61 -9.93
C THR A 372 -8.45 32.55 -8.52
N ALA A 373 -7.31 33.22 -8.26
CA ALA A 373 -6.72 33.24 -6.91
C ALA A 373 -7.51 34.12 -5.90
N GLY A 374 -8.67 34.67 -6.28
CA GLY A 374 -9.49 35.60 -5.50
C GLY A 374 -10.75 34.94 -4.95
N ALA A 375 -11.65 35.73 -4.37
CA ALA A 375 -12.97 35.23 -3.97
C ALA A 375 -13.89 35.14 -5.20
N ASP A 376 -14.27 33.93 -5.58
CA ASP A 376 -15.07 33.68 -6.78
C ASP A 376 -16.48 33.20 -6.45
N THR A 377 -17.42 33.35 -7.40
CA THR A 377 -18.75 32.73 -7.32
C THR A 377 -18.92 31.78 -8.49
N MET A 378 -18.87 30.48 -8.20
CA MET A 378 -18.99 29.40 -9.16
C MET A 378 -20.40 28.84 -9.08
N ILE A 379 -21.21 29.15 -10.08
CA ILE A 379 -22.61 28.68 -10.17
C ILE A 379 -22.63 27.35 -10.94
N GLY A 380 -23.50 26.41 -10.65
CA GLY A 380 -23.65 25.13 -11.34
C GLY A 380 -24.78 25.17 -12.37
N ASN A 381 -24.93 24.09 -13.12
CA ASN A 381 -26.07 23.84 -13.99
C ASN A 381 -26.74 22.51 -13.59
N LEU A 382 -27.77 22.05 -14.30
CA LEU A 382 -28.55 20.85 -13.91
C LEU A 382 -27.80 19.50 -14.08
N ARG A 383 -26.51 19.53 -14.36
CA ARG A 383 -25.66 18.39 -14.72
C ARG A 383 -24.52 18.27 -13.72
N ASN A 384 -23.75 17.19 -13.79
CA ASN A 384 -22.56 17.04 -12.94
C ASN A 384 -21.62 18.24 -13.09
N ASN A 385 -21.20 18.85 -11.99
CA ASN A 385 -20.32 20.01 -12.00
C ASN A 385 -19.04 19.73 -11.21
N VAL A 386 -17.94 20.35 -11.63
CA VAL A 386 -16.68 20.32 -10.88
C VAL A 386 -16.29 21.74 -10.54
N PHE A 387 -16.23 22.04 -9.24
CA PHE A 387 -15.88 23.34 -8.69
C PHE A 387 -14.49 23.29 -8.10
N SER A 388 -13.59 24.18 -8.51
CA SER A 388 -12.25 24.29 -7.88
C SER A 388 -12.23 25.42 -6.88
N VAL A 389 -12.06 25.09 -5.60
CA VAL A 389 -12.00 26.03 -4.48
C VAL A 389 -10.55 26.19 -4.02
N ASN A 390 -10.07 27.43 -3.99
CA ASN A 390 -8.69 27.72 -3.57
C ASN A 390 -8.61 28.89 -2.57
N HIS A 391 -9.73 29.57 -2.31
CA HIS A 391 -9.78 30.75 -1.47
C HIS A 391 -11.00 30.70 -0.54
N ALA A 392 -10.85 31.12 0.72
CA ALA A 392 -11.92 31.04 1.73
C ALA A 392 -13.16 31.90 1.41
N GLY A 393 -13.02 32.82 0.45
CA GLY A 393 -14.10 33.66 -0.08
C GLY A 393 -14.87 33.05 -1.25
N ASP A 394 -14.47 31.88 -1.74
CA ASP A 394 -15.15 31.21 -2.85
C ASP A 394 -16.54 30.76 -2.44
N ARG A 395 -17.49 30.93 -3.37
CA ARG A 395 -18.88 30.51 -3.23
C ARG A 395 -19.23 29.54 -4.34
N VAL A 396 -19.70 28.35 -3.96
CA VAL A 396 -20.25 27.32 -4.84
C VAL A 396 -21.78 27.40 -4.77
N VAL A 397 -22.44 27.44 -5.92
CA VAL A 397 -23.91 27.50 -6.01
C VAL A 397 -24.34 26.46 -7.02
N ASP A 398 -24.78 25.28 -6.62
CA ASP A 398 -25.50 24.39 -7.52
C ASP A 398 -26.82 25.08 -7.94
N GLY A 399 -26.96 25.29 -9.24
CA GLY A 399 -28.05 26.05 -9.85
C GLY A 399 -29.35 25.26 -10.00
N SER A 400 -29.38 24.01 -9.55
CA SER A 400 -30.54 23.12 -9.67
C SER A 400 -31.41 23.12 -8.41
N SER A 401 -32.73 23.08 -8.58
CA SER A 401 -33.66 22.76 -7.48
C SER A 401 -33.87 21.25 -7.32
N ASP A 402 -33.44 20.46 -8.31
CA ASP A 402 -33.66 19.02 -8.43
C ASP A 402 -32.32 18.31 -8.65
N ALA A 403 -32.13 17.16 -7.98
CA ALA A 403 -30.87 16.41 -7.86
C ALA A 403 -30.46 15.65 -9.14
N SER A 404 -30.42 16.30 -10.31
CA SER A 404 -30.15 15.63 -11.59
C SER A 404 -28.66 15.58 -11.99
N GLY A 405 -27.74 16.09 -11.16
CA GLY A 405 -26.30 15.98 -11.32
C GLY A 405 -25.62 15.50 -10.03
N ILE A 406 -24.46 14.84 -10.17
CA ILE A 406 -23.51 14.56 -9.09
C ILE A 406 -22.42 15.63 -9.16
N ASP A 407 -22.40 16.50 -8.17
CA ASP A 407 -21.51 17.66 -8.14
C ASP A 407 -20.31 17.43 -7.23
N THR A 408 -19.15 17.91 -7.67
CA THR A 408 -17.86 17.70 -7.01
C THR A 408 -17.15 19.01 -6.72
N VAL A 409 -16.73 19.21 -5.48
CA VAL A 409 -15.81 20.27 -5.10
C VAL A 409 -14.40 19.69 -4.99
N ARG A 410 -13.42 20.31 -5.65
CA ARG A 410 -11.99 20.07 -5.46
C ARG A 410 -11.40 21.24 -4.72
N SER A 411 -10.94 21.04 -3.49
CA SER A 411 -10.52 22.12 -2.60
C SER A 411 -9.06 22.03 -2.19
N SER A 412 -8.30 23.11 -2.36
CA SER A 412 -6.94 23.23 -1.81
C SER A 412 -6.90 23.87 -0.41
N ILE A 413 -8.06 24.02 0.23
CA ILE A 413 -8.25 24.52 1.61
C ILE A 413 -9.29 23.65 2.33
N SER A 414 -9.41 23.75 3.65
CA SER A 414 -10.51 23.09 4.36
C SER A 414 -11.86 23.59 3.86
N PHE A 415 -12.80 22.67 3.62
CA PHE A 415 -14.08 23.00 2.99
C PHE A 415 -15.24 22.18 3.56
N SER A 416 -16.42 22.79 3.61
CA SER A 416 -17.66 22.14 4.05
C SER A 416 -18.72 22.27 2.96
N LEU A 417 -19.34 21.16 2.59
CA LEU A 417 -20.48 21.08 1.67
C LEU A 417 -21.81 21.47 2.32
N GLY A 418 -21.81 21.69 3.64
CA GLY A 418 -22.99 22.13 4.39
C GLY A 418 -23.51 23.48 3.89
N GLN A 419 -24.83 23.66 3.89
CA GLN A 419 -25.46 24.92 3.46
C GLN A 419 -24.85 26.11 4.23
N SER A 420 -24.28 27.04 3.49
CA SER A 420 -23.62 28.22 4.05
C SER A 420 -23.73 29.39 3.07
N LYS A 421 -23.27 30.57 3.48
CA LYS A 421 -23.14 31.71 2.54
C LYS A 421 -22.25 31.41 1.32
N ASN A 422 -21.41 30.38 1.43
CA ASN A 422 -20.43 29.98 0.43
C ASN A 422 -20.84 28.68 -0.29
N VAL A 423 -21.93 28.00 0.13
CA VAL A 423 -22.42 26.78 -0.53
C VAL A 423 -23.94 26.81 -0.58
N GLU A 424 -24.48 26.84 -1.79
CA GLU A 424 -25.91 26.74 -2.07
C GLU A 424 -26.16 25.55 -3.02
N GLY A 425 -27.27 24.85 -2.84
CA GLY A 425 -27.63 23.68 -3.66
C GLY A 425 -27.23 22.34 -3.04
N LYS A 426 -27.26 21.28 -3.85
CA LYS A 426 -26.99 19.89 -3.44
C LYS A 426 -25.66 19.45 -4.04
N ILE A 427 -24.65 19.34 -3.19
CA ILE A 427 -23.31 18.90 -3.61
C ILE A 427 -22.99 17.58 -2.93
N GLU A 428 -22.58 16.59 -3.72
CA GLU A 428 -22.38 15.22 -3.26
C GLU A 428 -20.90 14.93 -2.93
N ASN A 429 -19.95 15.44 -3.71
CA ASN A 429 -18.55 15.03 -3.57
C ASN A 429 -17.63 16.18 -3.14
N LEU A 430 -16.64 15.86 -2.30
CA LEU A 430 -15.54 16.75 -1.93
C LEU A 430 -14.22 16.00 -2.04
N THR A 431 -13.26 16.56 -2.78
CA THR A 431 -11.88 16.09 -2.87
C THR A 431 -10.94 17.16 -2.35
N LEU A 432 -10.12 16.85 -1.35
CA LEU A 432 -9.09 17.71 -0.80
C LEU A 432 -7.81 17.55 -1.62
N LEU A 433 -7.15 18.66 -1.94
CA LEU A 433 -5.96 18.70 -2.79
C LEU A 433 -4.71 19.04 -1.98
N GLY A 434 -3.55 18.70 -2.52
CA GLY A 434 -2.24 19.03 -1.94
C GLY A 434 -1.82 18.06 -0.85
N THR A 435 -0.97 18.53 0.07
CA THR A 435 -0.36 17.69 1.13
C THR A 435 -0.44 18.35 2.50
N THR A 436 -1.17 19.45 2.62
CA THR A 436 -1.35 20.17 3.89
C THR A 436 -2.53 19.59 4.66
N ASN A 437 -2.48 19.62 5.98
CA ASN A 437 -3.59 19.21 6.85
C ASN A 437 -4.80 20.14 6.65
N ILE A 438 -5.74 19.71 5.81
CA ILE A 438 -7.01 20.39 5.54
C ILE A 438 -8.16 19.43 5.79
N ASN A 439 -9.34 19.97 6.09
CA ASN A 439 -10.47 19.18 6.57
C ASN A 439 -11.64 19.23 5.60
N GLY A 440 -12.43 18.17 5.56
CA GLY A 440 -13.62 18.03 4.75
C GLY A 440 -14.84 17.80 5.63
N THR A 441 -15.93 18.50 5.34
CA THR A 441 -17.23 18.22 5.97
C THR A 441 -18.29 18.09 4.89
N GLY A 442 -19.07 17.01 4.90
CA GLY A 442 -20.20 16.78 4.02
C GLY A 442 -21.43 17.59 4.43
N ASN A 443 -22.61 17.10 4.06
CA ASN A 443 -23.88 17.74 4.32
C ASN A 443 -24.95 16.74 4.80
N GLY A 444 -26.15 16.76 4.22
CA GLY A 444 -27.26 15.88 4.59
C GLY A 444 -27.55 14.80 3.55
N LEU A 445 -26.71 14.72 2.51
CA LEU A 445 -26.82 13.83 1.37
C LEU A 445 -25.85 12.65 1.53
N ALA A 446 -25.94 11.64 0.67
CA ALA A 446 -24.90 10.61 0.59
C ALA A 446 -23.66 11.17 -0.11
N ASN A 447 -22.68 11.59 0.68
CA ASN A 447 -21.47 12.26 0.23
C ASN A 447 -20.32 11.29 -0.06
N VAL A 448 -19.43 11.69 -0.99
CA VAL A 448 -18.09 11.09 -1.13
C VAL A 448 -17.05 12.12 -0.75
N LEU A 449 -16.37 11.89 0.37
CA LEU A 449 -15.27 12.72 0.86
C LEU A 449 -13.94 12.01 0.59
N THR A 450 -13.05 12.66 -0.14
CA THR A 450 -11.69 12.19 -0.40
C THR A 450 -10.70 13.20 0.15
N GLY A 451 -9.90 12.77 1.11
CA GLY A 451 -8.82 13.52 1.72
C GLY A 451 -7.57 13.55 0.85
N ASN A 452 -6.51 14.13 1.40
CA ASN A 452 -5.22 14.31 0.77
C ASN A 452 -4.12 13.60 1.58
N ALA A 453 -2.84 13.83 1.26
CA ALA A 453 -1.74 13.16 1.97
C ALA A 453 -1.37 13.77 3.34
N GLY A 454 -2.17 14.70 3.86
CA GLY A 454 -1.98 15.30 5.18
C GLY A 454 -3.00 14.77 6.18
N ASN A 455 -2.84 15.08 7.46
CA ASN A 455 -3.76 14.63 8.51
C ASN A 455 -5.10 15.40 8.40
N ASN A 456 -6.12 14.76 7.87
CA ASN A 456 -7.44 15.30 7.56
C ASN A 456 -8.45 14.94 8.65
N VAL A 457 -9.37 15.87 8.91
CA VAL A 457 -10.64 15.54 9.60
C VAL A 457 -11.73 15.48 8.53
N LEU A 458 -12.35 14.30 8.39
CA LEU A 458 -13.45 14.05 7.46
C LEU A 458 -14.73 13.77 8.26
N ASP A 459 -15.73 14.63 8.11
CA ASP A 459 -17.03 14.49 8.75
C ASP A 459 -18.09 14.36 7.64
N GLY A 460 -18.73 13.19 7.52
CA GLY A 460 -19.77 12.95 6.50
C GLY A 460 -20.94 13.90 6.63
N GLY A 461 -21.20 14.41 7.85
CA GLY A 461 -22.49 14.97 8.19
C GLY A 461 -23.52 13.84 8.28
N GLY A 462 -24.78 14.14 7.98
CA GLY A 462 -25.81 13.12 7.88
C GLY A 462 -25.88 12.58 6.46
N GLY A 463 -26.09 11.30 6.27
CA GLY A 463 -26.05 10.75 4.92
C GLY A 463 -25.79 9.26 4.96
N ALA A 464 -25.41 8.66 3.85
CA ALA A 464 -24.76 7.35 3.88
C ALA A 464 -23.47 7.56 3.10
N ASP A 465 -22.42 7.93 3.82
CA ASP A 465 -21.28 8.62 3.24
C ASP A 465 -20.11 7.68 3.00
N LYS A 466 -19.25 8.03 2.04
CA LYS A 466 -17.98 7.35 1.81
C LYS A 466 -16.85 8.31 2.11
N MET A 467 -16.01 7.95 3.07
CA MET A 467 -14.87 8.76 3.48
C MET A 467 -13.57 7.98 3.22
N LEU A 468 -12.68 8.62 2.45
CA LEU A 468 -11.33 8.15 2.14
C LEU A 468 -10.39 9.27 2.59
N GLY A 469 -9.50 9.02 3.54
CA GLY A 469 -8.56 9.98 4.12
C GLY A 469 -7.29 10.15 3.29
N GLY A 470 -6.71 9.05 2.86
CA GLY A 470 -5.57 9.08 1.93
C GLY A 470 -4.28 8.66 2.62
N ALA A 471 -3.40 9.61 2.94
CA ALA A 471 -2.19 9.33 3.71
C ALA A 471 -2.08 10.34 4.84
N GLY A 472 -1.36 10.01 5.91
CA GLY A 472 -1.37 10.78 7.14
C GLY A 472 -2.32 10.17 8.16
N ASN A 473 -2.34 10.74 9.36
CA ASN A 473 -3.20 10.27 10.45
C ASN A 473 -4.52 11.03 10.42
N ASP A 474 -5.55 10.38 9.93
CA ASP A 474 -6.84 10.96 9.64
C ASP A 474 -7.86 10.70 10.77
N THR A 475 -8.92 11.53 10.79
CA THR A 475 -10.02 11.40 11.75
C THR A 475 -11.36 11.47 11.05
N TYR A 476 -12.19 10.44 11.23
CA TYR A 476 -13.51 10.32 10.63
C TYR A 476 -14.60 10.55 11.68
N PHE A 477 -15.69 11.19 11.27
CA PHE A 477 -16.94 11.23 12.04
C PHE A 477 -18.00 10.43 11.32
N VAL A 478 -18.52 9.40 11.99
CA VAL A 478 -19.54 8.49 11.48
C VAL A 478 -20.81 8.66 12.32
N ASP A 479 -21.90 9.06 11.69
CA ASP A 479 -23.19 9.28 12.36
C ASP A 479 -24.35 8.48 11.76
N ASN A 480 -24.11 7.81 10.63
CA ASN A 480 -25.05 6.95 9.98
C ASN A 480 -24.51 5.53 9.81
N THR A 481 -25.38 4.54 9.99
CA THR A 481 -25.04 3.12 9.78
C THR A 481 -24.67 2.78 8.33
N GLY A 482 -24.98 3.66 7.38
CA GLY A 482 -24.60 3.55 5.99
C GLY A 482 -23.22 4.13 5.65
N ASP A 483 -22.56 4.79 6.61
CA ASP A 483 -21.24 5.39 6.39
C ASP A 483 -20.16 4.31 6.24
N VAL A 484 -19.23 4.55 5.31
CA VAL A 484 -18.11 3.66 5.00
C VAL A 484 -16.82 4.45 5.03
N VAL A 485 -15.88 4.00 5.87
CA VAL A 485 -14.51 4.53 5.95
C VAL A 485 -13.55 3.55 5.28
N THR A 486 -12.75 4.04 4.32
CA THR A 486 -11.77 3.22 3.58
C THR A 486 -10.41 3.88 3.60
N GLU A 487 -9.41 3.15 4.12
CA GLU A 487 -8.01 3.57 4.12
C GLU A 487 -7.09 2.61 3.36
N ALA A 488 -5.94 3.14 2.93
CA ALA A 488 -4.86 2.35 2.38
C ALA A 488 -4.00 1.76 3.50
N ALA A 489 -3.47 0.55 3.30
CA ALA A 489 -2.59 -0.06 4.29
C ALA A 489 -1.32 0.78 4.52
N ASN A 490 -0.97 1.02 5.79
CA ASN A 490 0.17 1.86 6.21
C ASN A 490 0.04 3.34 5.80
N ALA A 491 -1.18 3.86 5.67
CA ALA A 491 -1.45 5.26 5.37
C ALA A 491 -1.23 6.19 6.58
N GLY A 492 -1.43 5.70 7.79
CA GLY A 492 -1.36 6.49 9.02
C GLY A 492 -1.75 5.67 10.25
N ASP A 493 -2.05 6.38 11.34
CA ASP A 493 -2.73 5.87 12.53
C ASP A 493 -4.06 6.62 12.69
N ASP A 494 -5.11 5.96 12.23
CA ASP A 494 -6.39 6.60 11.87
C ASP A 494 -7.46 6.39 12.95
N LEU A 495 -8.31 7.41 13.16
CA LEU A 495 -9.35 7.40 14.19
C LEU A 495 -10.75 7.55 13.61
N VAL A 496 -11.63 6.60 13.91
CA VAL A 496 -13.07 6.74 13.69
C VAL A 496 -13.75 7.16 14.99
N ASN A 497 -14.40 8.33 14.99
CA ASN A 497 -15.37 8.72 16.02
C ASN A 497 -16.77 8.36 15.54
N SER A 498 -17.42 7.40 16.19
CA SER A 498 -18.74 6.91 15.76
C SER A 498 -19.83 7.16 16.79
N SER A 499 -20.95 7.74 16.35
CA SER A 499 -22.17 7.88 17.17
C SER A 499 -23.20 6.76 16.92
N VAL A 500 -22.84 5.78 16.09
CA VAL A 500 -23.62 4.58 15.77
C VAL A 500 -22.80 3.32 16.04
N THR A 501 -23.43 2.14 15.95
CA THR A 501 -22.66 0.88 15.95
C THR A 501 -21.80 0.80 14.70
N PHE A 502 -20.51 0.49 14.86
CA PHE A 502 -19.55 0.55 13.76
C PHE A 502 -18.50 -0.57 13.81
N SER A 503 -18.09 -1.03 12.64
CA SER A 503 -17.01 -2.00 12.46
C SER A 503 -15.90 -1.39 11.62
N LEU A 504 -14.66 -1.45 12.09
CA LEU A 504 -13.50 -0.93 11.39
C LEU A 504 -13.21 -1.72 10.11
N SER A 505 -12.82 -1.02 9.04
CA SER A 505 -12.22 -1.64 7.86
C SER A 505 -10.76 -2.01 8.13
N ALA A 506 -10.16 -2.87 7.29
CA ALA A 506 -8.90 -3.58 7.61
C ALA A 506 -7.64 -2.71 7.81
N ALA A 507 -7.68 -1.41 7.52
CA ALA A 507 -6.54 -0.50 7.56
C ALA A 507 -6.73 0.64 8.58
N ILE A 508 -7.66 0.48 9.53
CA ILE A 508 -7.93 1.48 10.57
C ILE A 508 -7.54 0.92 11.93
N GLU A 509 -6.86 1.72 12.75
CA GLU A 509 -6.32 1.28 14.03
C GLU A 509 -7.24 1.64 15.20
N ARG A 510 -7.96 2.77 15.16
CA ARG A 510 -8.68 3.28 16.34
C ARG A 510 -10.16 3.54 16.12
N LEU A 511 -10.96 3.15 17.11
CA LEU A 511 -12.39 3.43 17.18
C LEU A 511 -12.73 4.07 18.52
N GLN A 512 -13.42 5.20 18.49
CA GLN A 512 -14.02 5.82 19.66
C GLN A 512 -15.53 5.96 19.45
N LEU A 513 -16.30 5.29 20.30
CA LEU A 513 -17.74 5.48 20.37
C LEU A 513 -18.03 6.79 21.12
N ILE A 514 -18.89 7.63 20.55
CA ILE A 514 -19.28 8.92 21.11
C ILE A 514 -20.77 8.94 21.46
N GLY A 515 -21.20 9.94 22.23
CA GLY A 515 -22.56 10.03 22.75
C GLY A 515 -22.76 9.17 24.01
N GLY A 516 -23.99 8.74 24.26
CA GLY A 516 -24.35 7.92 25.43
C GLY A 516 -25.38 6.83 25.12
N GLY A 517 -25.48 6.43 23.85
CA GLY A 517 -26.35 5.33 23.41
C GLY A 517 -25.67 3.97 23.59
N ASN A 518 -26.46 2.91 23.68
CA ASN A 518 -25.98 1.52 23.72
C ASN A 518 -25.58 1.06 22.31
N ILE A 519 -24.43 1.54 21.84
CA ILE A 519 -23.85 1.19 20.54
C ILE A 519 -22.68 0.22 20.71
N SER A 520 -22.22 -0.38 19.62
CA SER A 520 -21.17 -1.41 19.65
C SER A 520 -20.02 -1.08 18.71
N GLY A 521 -18.84 -1.59 19.01
CA GLY A 521 -17.62 -1.40 18.24
C GLY A 521 -17.00 -2.75 17.87
N THR A 522 -16.50 -2.88 16.65
CA THR A 522 -15.76 -4.05 16.21
C THR A 522 -14.49 -3.62 15.51
N GLY A 523 -13.34 -4.15 15.93
CA GLY A 523 -12.06 -3.98 15.28
C GLY A 523 -11.90 -4.89 14.05
N ASN A 524 -10.65 -5.14 13.69
CA ASN A 524 -10.22 -5.89 12.53
C ASN A 524 -9.10 -6.87 12.93
N ALA A 525 -8.09 -7.07 12.07
CA ALA A 525 -6.97 -7.99 12.34
C ALA A 525 -5.67 -7.27 12.76
N LEU A 526 -5.73 -5.95 12.95
CA LEU A 526 -4.64 -5.11 13.44
C LEU A 526 -4.70 -5.00 14.97
N ALA A 527 -3.65 -4.45 15.58
CA ALA A 527 -3.67 -4.06 16.99
C ALA A 527 -4.55 -2.81 17.20
N ASN A 528 -5.84 -3.01 17.41
CA ASN A 528 -6.83 -1.95 17.51
C ASN A 528 -6.90 -1.29 18.89
N HIS A 529 -7.23 -0.01 18.91
CA HIS A 529 -7.56 0.72 20.14
C HIS A 529 -9.02 1.14 20.09
N ILE A 530 -9.85 0.48 20.90
CA ILE A 530 -11.31 0.65 20.88
C ILE A 530 -11.77 1.21 22.22
N ARG A 531 -12.44 2.35 22.20
CA ARG A 531 -13.03 2.99 23.38
C ARG A 531 -14.55 3.10 23.23
N GLY A 532 -15.27 2.59 24.23
CA GLY A 532 -16.71 2.72 24.42
C GLY A 532 -17.13 4.13 24.80
N ASN A 533 -18.44 4.28 25.00
CA ASN A 533 -19.07 5.51 25.49
C ASN A 533 -19.66 5.29 26.90
N SER A 534 -20.64 6.09 27.32
CA SER A 534 -21.25 5.92 28.65
C SER A 534 -22.47 4.99 28.69
N GLY A 535 -22.76 4.31 27.57
CA GLY A 535 -23.87 3.36 27.46
C GLY A 535 -23.33 1.94 27.44
N ASN A 536 -24.22 0.94 27.57
CA ASN A 536 -23.81 -0.46 27.56
C ASN A 536 -23.35 -0.87 26.16
N ASN A 537 -22.05 -1.05 25.99
CA ASN A 537 -21.40 -1.37 24.74
C ASN A 537 -21.09 -2.86 24.61
N THR A 538 -20.96 -3.30 23.36
CA THR A 538 -20.28 -4.56 23.03
C THR A 538 -19.10 -4.20 22.15
N LEU A 539 -17.89 -4.47 22.63
CA LEU A 539 -16.63 -4.16 21.96
C LEU A 539 -15.94 -5.47 21.61
N SER A 540 -15.49 -5.61 20.37
CA SER A 540 -14.72 -6.76 19.91
C SER A 540 -13.43 -6.27 19.25
N GLY A 541 -12.27 -6.76 19.70
CA GLY A 541 -10.96 -6.44 19.14
C GLY A 541 -10.77 -7.12 17.78
N GLY A 542 -10.88 -8.44 17.76
CA GLY A 542 -10.77 -9.24 16.54
C GLY A 542 -9.53 -10.10 16.58
N GLY A 543 -8.55 -9.81 15.74
CA GLY A 543 -7.22 -10.40 15.87
C GLY A 543 -6.17 -9.29 15.97
N GLY A 544 -5.02 -9.58 16.55
CA GLY A 544 -4.03 -8.56 16.89
C GLY A 544 -3.96 -8.35 18.40
N ASN A 545 -3.04 -7.49 18.85
CA ASN A 545 -2.94 -7.17 20.28
C ASN A 545 -3.76 -5.91 20.56
N ASP A 546 -5.00 -6.08 20.96
CA ASP A 546 -5.99 -5.03 21.05
C ASP A 546 -6.02 -4.35 22.43
N THR A 547 -6.45 -3.09 22.47
CA THR A 547 -6.75 -2.37 23.71
C THR A 547 -8.20 -1.91 23.69
N LEU A 548 -9.01 -2.47 24.59
CA LEU A 548 -10.44 -2.23 24.71
C LEU A 548 -10.72 -1.52 26.03
N ASN A 549 -11.44 -0.40 25.99
CA ASN A 549 -11.90 0.33 27.17
C ASN A 549 -13.43 0.53 27.11
N GLY A 550 -14.18 -0.08 28.02
CA GLY A 550 -15.65 0.03 28.08
C GLY A 550 -16.14 1.44 28.41
N ALA A 551 -15.34 2.17 29.20
CA ALA A 551 -15.62 3.49 29.73
C ALA A 551 -16.72 3.51 30.80
N GLY A 552 -18.00 3.54 30.44
CA GLY A 552 -19.06 3.52 31.43
C GLY A 552 -20.31 2.81 30.94
N GLY A 553 -21.02 2.14 31.83
CA GLY A 553 -22.13 1.27 31.44
C GLY A 553 -21.78 -0.17 31.79
N ALA A 554 -22.70 -1.11 31.60
CA ALA A 554 -22.39 -2.53 31.77
C ALA A 554 -22.02 -3.11 30.40
N ASP A 555 -20.71 -3.27 30.18
CA ASP A 555 -20.13 -3.54 28.87
C ASP A 555 -19.76 -5.00 28.66
N LYS A 556 -19.63 -5.41 27.39
CA LYS A 556 -19.04 -6.69 26.99
C LYS A 556 -17.82 -6.43 26.13
N LEU A 557 -16.63 -6.82 26.59
CA LEU A 557 -15.38 -6.67 25.85
C LEU A 557 -14.90 -8.07 25.44
N TYR A 558 -14.62 -8.24 24.14
CA TYR A 558 -14.05 -9.45 23.56
C TYR A 558 -12.71 -9.10 22.91
N GLY A 559 -11.59 -9.59 23.44
CA GLY A 559 -10.25 -9.38 22.86
C GLY A 559 -10.14 -10.09 21.52
N GLY A 560 -10.11 -11.41 21.55
CA GLY A 560 -10.07 -12.28 20.38
C GLY A 560 -8.76 -13.06 20.30
N ASP A 561 -8.06 -12.96 19.17
CA ASP A 561 -6.75 -13.57 18.97
C ASP A 561 -5.63 -12.56 19.23
N GLY A 562 -4.76 -12.78 20.21
CA GLY A 562 -3.61 -11.92 20.48
C GLY A 562 -3.47 -11.61 21.97
N ASN A 563 -2.50 -10.78 22.33
CA ASN A 563 -2.31 -10.37 23.72
C ASN A 563 -3.05 -9.06 23.95
N ASP A 564 -4.27 -9.15 24.47
CA ASP A 564 -5.20 -8.04 24.57
C ASP A 564 -5.17 -7.36 25.94
N THR A 565 -5.57 -6.10 25.99
CA THR A 565 -5.80 -5.34 27.22
C THR A 565 -7.25 -4.90 27.28
N LEU A 566 -7.99 -5.44 28.26
CA LEU A 566 -9.43 -5.20 28.45
C LEU A 566 -9.64 -4.42 29.76
N ASP A 567 -10.12 -3.19 29.64
CA ASP A 567 -10.48 -2.30 30.74
C ASP A 567 -11.99 -2.06 30.76
N GLY A 568 -12.70 -2.71 31.68
CA GLY A 568 -14.14 -2.51 31.85
C GLY A 568 -14.49 -1.08 32.31
N ALA A 569 -13.59 -0.45 33.07
CA ALA A 569 -13.79 0.84 33.70
C ALA A 569 -14.99 0.86 34.68
N ALA A 570 -16.04 1.66 34.42
CA ALA A 570 -17.14 1.87 35.36
C ALA A 570 -18.39 1.10 34.93
N GLY A 571 -18.70 0.02 35.64
CA GLY A 571 -19.79 -0.86 35.27
C GLY A 571 -19.64 -2.22 35.91
N ALA A 572 -20.67 -3.05 35.75
CA ALA A 572 -20.52 -4.48 35.95
C ALA A 572 -20.28 -5.11 34.59
N ASP A 573 -19.00 -5.29 34.24
CA ASP A 573 -18.59 -5.61 32.88
C ASP A 573 -18.32 -7.10 32.69
N GLU A 574 -18.45 -7.58 31.45
CA GLU A 574 -18.01 -8.92 31.03
C GLU A 574 -16.78 -8.79 30.13
N LEU A 575 -15.63 -9.29 30.58
CA LEU A 575 -14.36 -9.23 29.88
C LEU A 575 -13.94 -10.64 29.41
N HIS A 576 -13.80 -10.81 28.11
CA HIS A 576 -13.47 -12.06 27.43
C HIS A 576 -12.17 -11.88 26.66
N GLY A 577 -11.02 -12.35 27.18
CA GLY A 577 -9.70 -12.16 26.55
C GLY A 577 -9.61 -12.94 25.25
N GLY A 578 -9.62 -14.27 25.33
CA GLY A 578 -9.70 -15.12 24.15
C GLY A 578 -8.50 -16.05 24.09
N THR A 579 -7.67 -15.93 23.05
CA THR A 579 -6.41 -16.66 22.97
C THR A 579 -5.25 -15.69 23.02
N GLY A 580 -4.22 -16.00 23.80
CA GLY A 580 -3.05 -15.12 23.96
C GLY A 580 -2.82 -14.85 25.43
N ASN A 581 -1.93 -13.92 25.77
CA ASN A 581 -1.68 -13.55 27.16
C ASN A 581 -2.35 -12.20 27.44
N ASP A 582 -3.52 -12.26 28.06
CA ASP A 582 -4.42 -11.12 28.19
C ASP A 582 -4.29 -10.39 29.52
N VAL A 583 -4.68 -9.12 29.51
CA VAL A 583 -4.63 -8.22 30.67
C VAL A 583 -6.01 -7.67 30.94
N TYR A 584 -6.55 -8.01 32.10
CA TYR A 584 -7.85 -7.55 32.57
C TYR A 584 -7.67 -6.46 33.62
N MET A 585 -8.17 -5.26 33.35
CA MET A 585 -8.18 -4.15 34.30
C MET A 585 -9.55 -4.08 34.97
N LEU A 586 -9.61 -4.52 36.23
CA LEU A 586 -10.86 -4.60 36.99
C LEU A 586 -11.03 -3.41 37.93
N GLY A 587 -12.23 -2.82 37.87
CA GLY A 587 -12.65 -1.73 38.72
C GLY A 587 -13.01 -2.18 40.14
N ALA A 588 -13.74 -1.31 40.86
CA ALA A 588 -14.29 -1.61 42.18
C ALA A 588 -15.63 -2.36 42.13
N GLU A 589 -16.12 -2.63 40.91
CA GLU A 589 -17.43 -3.21 40.64
C GLU A 589 -17.33 -4.73 40.38
N ASN A 590 -18.47 -5.36 40.12
CA ASN A 590 -18.59 -6.82 39.97
C ASN A 590 -18.37 -7.25 38.51
N ASP A 591 -17.13 -7.11 38.06
CA ASP A 591 -16.71 -7.54 36.73
C ASP A 591 -16.62 -9.08 36.65
N LEU A 592 -17.08 -9.65 35.54
CA LEU A 592 -16.93 -11.04 35.19
C LEU A 592 -15.80 -11.18 34.16
N VAL A 593 -14.82 -12.02 34.45
CA VAL A 593 -13.74 -12.35 33.51
C VAL A 593 -13.86 -13.81 33.09
N SER A 594 -13.67 -14.07 31.80
CA SER A 594 -13.49 -15.41 31.26
C SER A 594 -12.42 -15.42 30.17
N ASP A 595 -11.64 -16.50 30.14
CA ASP A 595 -10.58 -16.72 29.16
C ASP A 595 -10.68 -18.13 28.55
N SER A 596 -10.00 -18.37 27.44
CA SER A 596 -9.95 -19.68 26.78
C SER A 596 -8.55 -20.29 26.64
N ALA A 597 -7.47 -19.50 26.63
CA ALA A 597 -6.09 -19.97 26.60
C ALA A 597 -5.10 -18.81 26.77
N GLY A 598 -4.11 -18.99 27.65
CA GLY A 598 -3.14 -17.92 27.89
C GLY A 598 -2.30 -18.16 29.13
N ILE A 599 -1.40 -17.20 29.38
CA ILE A 599 -0.94 -16.89 30.73
C ILE A 599 -1.42 -15.47 31.03
N ASP A 600 -2.51 -15.37 31.77
CA ASP A 600 -3.31 -14.16 31.83
C ASP A 600 -3.13 -13.40 33.14
N ARG A 601 -3.47 -12.11 33.13
CA ARG A 601 -3.28 -11.24 34.29
C ARG A 601 -4.49 -10.38 34.60
N ILE A 602 -4.98 -10.51 35.83
CA ILE A 602 -5.89 -9.52 36.43
C ILE A 602 -5.07 -8.42 37.09
N THR A 603 -5.44 -7.18 36.84
CA THR A 603 -4.95 -5.98 37.52
C THR A 603 -6.10 -5.34 38.28
N SER A 604 -5.93 -5.06 39.57
CA SER A 604 -7.01 -4.49 40.39
C SER A 604 -6.50 -3.50 41.43
N THR A 605 -7.35 -2.54 41.78
CA THR A 605 -7.10 -1.55 42.85
C THR A 605 -7.65 -1.99 44.22
N ILE A 606 -8.35 -3.13 44.27
CA ILE A 606 -8.94 -3.70 45.49
C ILE A 606 -8.46 -5.15 45.69
N SER A 607 -8.73 -5.72 46.86
CA SER A 607 -8.45 -7.13 47.13
C SER A 607 -9.16 -8.06 46.13
N ARG A 608 -8.47 -9.09 45.66
CA ARG A 608 -8.98 -10.05 44.66
C ARG A 608 -8.50 -11.47 44.95
N SER A 609 -9.29 -12.44 44.50
CA SER A 609 -8.99 -13.87 44.59
C SER A 609 -9.14 -14.51 43.22
N LEU A 610 -8.12 -15.25 42.78
CA LEU A 610 -8.10 -15.99 41.52
C LEU A 610 -8.81 -17.35 41.63
N ALA A 611 -9.24 -17.77 42.83
CA ALA A 611 -9.81 -19.09 43.09
C ALA A 611 -11.00 -19.49 42.20
N ASP A 612 -11.81 -18.52 41.76
CA ASP A 612 -12.97 -18.76 40.90
C ASP A 612 -12.65 -18.67 39.40
N TYR A 613 -11.41 -18.31 39.03
CA TYR A 613 -10.96 -18.18 37.66
C TYR A 613 -10.16 -19.42 37.26
N ALA A 614 -10.72 -20.21 36.36
CA ALA A 614 -10.18 -21.52 35.96
C ALA A 614 -8.99 -21.44 34.99
N THR A 615 -8.62 -20.24 34.53
CA THR A 615 -7.65 -20.01 33.45
C THR A 615 -6.78 -18.79 33.68
N ILE A 616 -6.84 -18.14 34.86
CA ILE A 616 -6.06 -16.92 35.13
C ILE A 616 -4.96 -17.24 36.13
N GLU A 617 -3.71 -16.96 35.77
CA GLU A 617 -2.54 -17.28 36.60
C GLU A 617 -2.02 -16.07 37.37
N ASN A 618 -2.13 -14.84 36.85
CA ASN A 618 -1.44 -13.70 37.42
C ASN A 618 -2.39 -12.67 38.03
N LEU A 619 -1.95 -12.09 39.15
CA LEU A 619 -2.63 -10.99 39.82
C LEU A 619 -1.64 -9.86 40.11
N THR A 620 -2.03 -8.64 39.77
CA THR A 620 -1.32 -7.41 40.15
C THR A 620 -2.26 -6.49 40.90
N LEU A 621 -1.88 -6.15 42.13
CA LEU A 621 -2.59 -5.19 42.96
C LEU A 621 -1.96 -3.81 42.78
N LEU A 622 -2.80 -2.80 42.58
CA LEU A 622 -2.41 -1.40 42.43
C LEU A 622 -2.80 -0.59 43.66
N GLY A 623 -2.31 0.65 43.71
CA GLY A 623 -2.62 1.60 44.77
C GLY A 623 -1.63 1.56 45.94
N ILE A 624 -2.04 2.15 47.06
CA ILE A 624 -1.17 2.33 48.25
C ILE A 624 -1.78 1.77 49.54
N GLY A 625 -3.01 1.25 49.47
CA GLY A 625 -3.73 0.73 50.62
C GLY A 625 -3.49 -0.76 50.81
N ASP A 626 -3.69 -1.24 52.03
CA ASP A 626 -3.60 -2.65 52.38
C ASP A 626 -4.63 -3.46 51.57
N THR A 627 -4.18 -4.48 50.85
CA THR A 627 -5.01 -5.33 50.00
C THR A 627 -4.61 -6.80 50.14
N THR A 628 -5.53 -7.69 49.77
CA THR A 628 -5.33 -9.14 49.80
C THR A 628 -5.39 -9.69 48.38
N GLY A 629 -4.41 -10.51 48.01
CA GLY A 629 -4.35 -11.26 46.77
C GLY A 629 -4.33 -12.76 47.07
N THR A 630 -5.23 -13.52 46.47
CA THR A 630 -5.22 -14.98 46.57
C THR A 630 -5.08 -15.57 45.17
N GLY A 631 -4.17 -16.52 44.97
CA GLY A 631 -4.03 -17.31 43.76
C GLY A 631 -5.05 -18.45 43.68
N ASN A 632 -4.74 -19.46 42.88
CA ASN A 632 -5.56 -20.64 42.64
C ASN A 632 -4.70 -21.92 42.66
N ILE A 633 -4.92 -22.86 41.75
CA ILE A 633 -4.19 -24.14 41.70
C ILE A 633 -3.05 -24.13 40.67
N PHE A 634 -2.87 -23.02 39.95
CA PHE A 634 -1.84 -22.86 38.94
C PHE A 634 -0.60 -22.21 39.54
N ASN A 635 0.49 -22.19 38.78
CA ASN A 635 1.68 -21.43 39.15
C ASN A 635 1.39 -19.93 39.01
N ASN A 636 1.03 -19.27 40.10
CA ASN A 636 0.60 -17.89 40.11
C ASN A 636 1.76 -16.91 40.23
N HIS A 637 1.66 -15.77 39.55
CA HIS A 637 2.49 -14.60 39.85
C HIS A 637 1.63 -13.52 40.53
N LEU A 638 1.85 -13.33 41.83
CA LEU A 638 1.13 -12.37 42.66
C LEU A 638 2.03 -11.18 42.98
N LEU A 639 1.67 -10.00 42.48
CA LEU A 639 2.34 -8.74 42.78
C LEU A 639 1.44 -7.86 43.66
N GLY A 640 1.95 -7.53 44.85
CA GLY A 640 1.38 -6.58 45.80
C GLY A 640 1.49 -5.13 45.35
N ASN A 641 0.98 -4.23 46.19
CA ASN A 641 1.05 -2.79 45.99
C ASN A 641 1.99 -2.17 47.03
N SER A 642 1.92 -0.86 47.31
CA SER A 642 2.81 -0.25 48.32
C SER A 642 2.29 -0.29 49.76
N GLY A 643 1.14 -0.95 49.98
CA GLY A 643 0.51 -1.12 51.29
C GLY A 643 1.06 -2.35 52.03
N SER A 644 0.48 -2.70 53.17
CA SER A 644 0.79 -3.99 53.81
C SER A 644 -0.15 -5.06 53.25
N ASN A 645 0.35 -5.87 52.32
CA ASN A 645 -0.44 -6.84 51.59
C ASN A 645 -0.51 -8.20 52.30
N ILE A 646 -1.57 -8.95 52.02
CA ILE A 646 -1.63 -10.39 52.30
C ILE A 646 -1.70 -11.10 50.95
N LEU A 647 -0.65 -11.82 50.57
CA LEU A 647 -0.60 -12.60 49.34
C LEU A 647 -0.60 -14.09 49.68
N SER A 648 -1.51 -14.85 49.08
CA SER A 648 -1.60 -16.31 49.24
C SER A 648 -1.52 -16.97 47.87
N GLY A 649 -0.50 -17.78 47.61
CA GLY A 649 -0.28 -18.50 46.34
C GLY A 649 -1.36 -19.57 46.11
N GLY A 650 -1.40 -20.57 46.99
CA GLY A 650 -2.36 -21.67 46.89
C GLY A 650 -1.64 -22.99 46.67
N ASP A 651 -2.05 -23.72 45.64
CA ASP A 651 -1.29 -24.87 45.14
C ASP A 651 -0.56 -24.43 43.86
N GLY A 652 0.65 -24.92 43.64
CA GLY A 652 1.43 -24.54 42.45
C GLY A 652 2.81 -24.04 42.84
N ASN A 653 3.65 -23.77 41.85
CA ASN A 653 4.95 -23.11 42.10
C ASN A 653 4.74 -21.60 41.90
N ASP A 654 4.42 -20.91 42.98
CA ASP A 654 3.98 -19.53 42.94
C ASP A 654 5.15 -18.55 43.10
N THR A 655 4.98 -17.35 42.57
CA THR A 655 5.88 -16.21 42.83
C THR A 655 5.08 -15.11 43.52
N LEU A 656 5.44 -14.80 44.75
CA LEU A 656 4.80 -13.80 45.59
C LEU A 656 5.76 -12.63 45.80
N ASP A 657 5.43 -11.47 45.24
CA ASP A 657 6.15 -10.22 45.44
C ASP A 657 5.28 -9.23 46.21
N GLY A 658 5.64 -9.00 47.49
CA GLY A 658 4.94 -8.04 48.34
C GLY A 658 5.18 -6.58 47.94
N ALA A 659 6.17 -6.31 47.08
CA ALA A 659 6.65 -4.99 46.75
C ALA A 659 7.14 -4.19 47.97
N ALA A 660 6.46 -3.10 48.32
CA ALA A 660 6.84 -2.26 49.46
C ALA A 660 5.72 -2.33 50.49
N GLY A 661 6.05 -2.50 51.76
CA GLY A 661 5.01 -2.77 52.74
C GLY A 661 5.60 -3.47 53.95
N ALA A 662 4.76 -3.96 54.83
CA ALA A 662 5.13 -5.06 55.71
C ALA A 662 4.16 -6.19 55.37
N ASP A 663 4.58 -7.02 54.41
CA ASP A 663 3.67 -7.92 53.72
C ASP A 663 3.60 -9.28 54.40
N TRP A 664 2.49 -10.00 54.22
CA TRP A 664 2.37 -11.39 54.61
C TRP A 664 2.24 -12.25 53.36
N LEU A 665 3.27 -13.04 53.06
CA LEU A 665 3.35 -13.91 51.90
C LEU A 665 3.17 -15.36 52.35
N TYR A 666 2.16 -16.03 51.83
CA TYR A 666 1.85 -17.43 52.07
C TYR A 666 1.92 -18.20 50.75
N GLY A 667 2.93 -19.05 50.54
CA GLY A 667 3.09 -19.80 49.28
C GLY A 667 2.04 -20.89 49.17
N GLY A 668 2.17 -21.91 50.00
CA GLY A 668 1.14 -22.94 50.15
C GLY A 668 1.72 -24.31 49.88
N THR A 669 1.29 -24.97 48.81
CA THR A 669 1.92 -26.22 48.35
C THR A 669 2.61 -26.03 47.02
N GLY A 670 3.82 -26.58 46.86
CA GLY A 670 4.62 -26.45 45.64
C GLY A 670 5.94 -25.80 45.95
N ASN A 671 6.74 -25.45 44.94
CA ASN A 671 8.04 -24.81 45.15
C ASN A 671 7.90 -23.31 44.90
N ASP A 672 7.77 -22.55 45.97
CA ASP A 672 7.38 -21.15 45.90
C ASP A 672 8.57 -20.19 45.95
N VAL A 673 8.36 -19.01 45.40
CA VAL A 673 9.33 -17.93 45.32
C VAL A 673 8.78 -16.69 45.99
N TYR A 674 9.46 -16.25 47.03
CA TYR A 674 9.13 -15.04 47.79
C TYR A 674 10.09 -13.92 47.44
N VAL A 675 9.57 -12.80 46.95
CA VAL A 675 10.35 -11.58 46.68
C VAL A 675 10.15 -10.63 47.85
N LEU A 676 11.18 -10.51 48.69
CA LEU A 676 11.10 -9.68 49.89
C LEU A 676 11.71 -8.30 49.63
N GLY A 677 10.88 -7.29 49.84
CA GLY A 677 11.21 -5.88 49.67
C GLY A 677 12.05 -5.33 50.83
N ALA A 678 12.10 -4.00 50.93
CA ALA A 678 12.69 -3.29 52.07
C ALA A 678 11.81 -3.35 53.34
N GLY A 679 10.63 -3.96 53.21
CA GLY A 679 9.65 -4.20 54.26
C GLY A 679 10.05 -5.23 55.31
N ASN A 680 9.30 -5.24 56.41
CA ASN A 680 9.35 -6.29 57.43
C ASN A 680 8.38 -7.42 57.05
N ASP A 681 8.65 -8.06 55.92
CA ASP A 681 7.76 -9.06 55.33
C ASP A 681 7.80 -10.36 56.15
N LEU A 682 6.63 -10.96 56.34
CA LEU A 682 6.43 -12.25 56.96
C LEU A 682 6.17 -13.29 55.86
N VAL A 683 6.93 -14.38 55.90
CA VAL A 683 6.75 -15.52 54.98
C VAL A 683 6.30 -16.74 55.77
N SER A 684 5.34 -17.47 55.23
CA SER A 684 4.91 -18.77 55.74
C SER A 684 4.68 -19.72 54.57
N ASP A 685 5.08 -20.97 54.72
CA ASP A 685 4.84 -22.04 53.74
C ASP A 685 4.29 -23.30 54.42
N THR A 686 3.71 -24.22 53.65
CA THR A 686 3.25 -25.51 54.17
C THR A 686 3.90 -26.75 53.55
N ALA A 687 4.44 -26.68 52.33
CA ALA A 687 5.14 -27.79 51.70
C ALA A 687 5.83 -27.34 50.40
N GLY A 688 7.11 -27.67 50.25
CA GLY A 688 7.85 -27.25 49.06
C GLY A 688 9.34 -27.41 49.20
N ILE A 689 10.04 -27.03 48.13
CA ILE A 689 11.43 -26.58 48.19
C ILE A 689 11.41 -25.11 47.79
N ASP A 690 11.40 -24.24 48.78
CA ASP A 690 11.00 -22.85 48.59
C ASP A 690 12.19 -21.90 48.59
N ARG A 691 12.00 -20.72 48.01
CA ARG A 691 13.07 -19.74 47.83
C ARG A 691 12.66 -18.34 48.23
N ILE A 692 13.44 -17.75 49.14
CA ILE A 692 13.42 -16.31 49.35
C ILE A 692 14.44 -15.64 48.41
N THR A 693 14.02 -14.57 47.76
CA THR A 693 14.89 -13.63 47.06
C THR A 693 14.92 -12.29 47.78
N SER A 694 16.10 -11.67 47.89
CA SER A 694 16.21 -10.38 48.56
C SER A 694 17.39 -9.54 48.06
N THR A 695 17.23 -8.22 48.10
CA THR A 695 18.30 -7.25 47.80
C THR A 695 19.09 -6.84 49.04
N ILE A 696 18.69 -7.28 50.24
CA ILE A 696 19.35 -7.00 51.52
C ILE A 696 19.77 -8.30 52.21
N SER A 697 20.60 -8.18 53.26
CA SER A 697 20.99 -9.33 54.08
C SER A 697 19.78 -10.01 54.72
N ARG A 698 19.72 -11.35 54.67
CA ARG A 698 18.61 -12.15 55.19
C ARG A 698 19.08 -13.39 55.94
N SER A 699 18.25 -13.85 56.88
CA SER A 699 18.47 -15.07 57.65
C SER A 699 17.23 -15.96 57.59
N LEU A 700 17.41 -17.21 57.18
CA LEU A 700 16.38 -18.24 57.14
C LEU A 700 16.12 -18.86 58.52
N ALA A 701 16.86 -18.48 59.57
CA ALA A 701 16.80 -19.11 60.90
C ALA A 701 15.39 -19.15 61.53
N ASN A 702 14.50 -18.21 61.16
CA ASN A 702 13.12 -18.15 61.64
C ASN A 702 12.10 -18.75 60.67
N TYR A 703 12.53 -19.26 59.52
CA TYR A 703 11.68 -19.84 58.49
C TYR A 703 11.90 -21.35 58.48
N ALA A 704 11.06 -22.08 59.21
CA ALA A 704 11.27 -23.52 59.46
C ALA A 704 11.05 -24.43 58.24
N THR A 705 10.51 -23.88 57.15
CA THR A 705 10.10 -24.61 55.94
C THR A 705 10.74 -24.06 54.66
N ILE A 706 11.65 -23.08 54.75
CA ILE A 706 12.28 -22.47 53.57
C ILE A 706 13.72 -22.96 53.45
N GLU A 707 14.06 -23.56 52.31
CA GLU A 707 15.37 -24.15 52.06
C GLU A 707 16.32 -23.16 51.35
N ASN A 708 15.81 -22.34 50.43
CA ASN A 708 16.68 -21.60 49.52
C ASN A 708 16.66 -20.09 49.79
N LEU A 709 17.84 -19.47 49.67
CA LEU A 709 18.02 -18.02 49.70
C LEU A 709 18.84 -17.58 48.50
N THR A 710 18.36 -16.58 47.78
CA THR A 710 19.12 -15.90 46.73
C THR A 710 19.22 -14.41 47.02
N LEU A 711 20.45 -13.93 47.14
CA LEU A 711 20.75 -12.51 47.29
C LEU A 711 20.92 -11.88 45.92
N LEU A 712 20.33 -10.71 45.71
CA LEU A 712 20.38 -9.96 44.46
C LEU A 712 21.24 -8.70 44.59
N GLY A 713 21.61 -8.11 43.45
CA GLY A 713 22.33 -6.85 43.38
C GLY A 713 23.87 -6.98 43.43
N THR A 714 24.53 -5.89 43.84
CA THR A 714 26.00 -5.77 43.85
C THR A 714 26.56 -5.42 45.24
N GLY A 715 25.68 -5.25 46.23
CA GLY A 715 26.08 -4.87 47.59
C GLY A 715 26.61 -6.06 48.39
N ASN A 716 27.51 -5.76 49.32
CA ASN A 716 28.04 -6.75 50.27
C ASN A 716 26.95 -7.16 51.28
N THR A 717 26.21 -8.22 50.97
CA THR A 717 25.09 -8.73 51.77
C THR A 717 25.45 -10.05 52.46
N ALA A 718 24.73 -10.38 53.53
CA ALA A 718 24.90 -11.62 54.27
C ALA A 718 23.68 -12.53 54.13
N GLY A 719 23.93 -13.84 54.02
CA GLY A 719 22.92 -14.89 54.00
C GLY A 719 23.17 -15.86 55.16
N THR A 720 22.12 -16.30 55.83
CA THR A 720 22.21 -17.36 56.85
C THR A 720 21.08 -18.36 56.61
N GLY A 721 21.38 -19.65 56.57
CA GLY A 721 20.39 -20.73 56.47
C GLY A 721 19.78 -21.09 57.83
N ASN A 722 19.20 -22.28 57.92
CA ASN A 722 18.52 -22.83 59.08
C ASN A 722 19.06 -24.24 59.40
N SER A 723 18.21 -25.19 59.82
CA SER A 723 18.60 -26.58 60.10
C SER A 723 18.23 -27.57 58.99
N LEU A 724 17.74 -27.05 57.85
CA LEU A 724 17.39 -27.82 56.65
C LEU A 724 18.60 -27.87 55.71
N ASN A 725 18.52 -28.64 54.62
CA ASN A 725 19.54 -28.60 53.58
C ASN A 725 19.33 -27.34 52.74
N ASN A 726 20.09 -26.28 53.00
CA ASN A 726 19.90 -24.98 52.37
C ASN A 726 20.69 -24.81 51.07
N HIS A 727 20.11 -24.10 50.09
CA HIS A 727 20.86 -23.56 48.95
C HIS A 727 20.98 -22.04 49.09
N LEU A 728 22.17 -21.56 49.40
CA LEU A 728 22.47 -20.14 49.56
C LEU A 728 23.26 -19.65 48.35
N LEU A 729 22.66 -18.74 47.58
CA LEU A 729 23.29 -18.07 46.45
C LEU A 729 23.50 -16.59 46.79
N GLY A 730 24.75 -16.15 46.77
CA GLY A 730 25.16 -14.77 46.90
C GLY A 730 24.95 -13.96 45.62
N ASN A 731 25.44 -12.72 45.64
CA ASN A 731 25.36 -11.78 44.55
C ASN A 731 26.77 -11.46 44.03
N SER A 732 26.97 -10.35 43.32
CA SER A 732 28.32 -10.02 42.81
C SER A 732 29.22 -9.28 43.80
N GLY A 733 28.69 -8.91 44.97
CA GLY A 733 29.43 -8.26 46.04
C GLY A 733 30.14 -9.28 46.93
N ASN A 734 30.90 -8.81 47.92
CA ASN A 734 31.57 -9.70 48.87
C ASN A 734 30.59 -10.14 49.95
N ASN A 735 30.02 -11.33 49.79
CA ASN A 735 28.99 -11.88 50.63
C ASN A 735 29.55 -12.63 51.84
N LYS A 736 28.72 -12.68 52.90
CA LYS A 736 28.95 -13.58 54.04
C LYS A 736 27.81 -14.58 54.11
N LEU A 737 28.07 -15.83 53.75
CA LEU A 737 27.10 -16.92 53.76
C LEU A 737 27.38 -17.88 54.91
N SER A 738 26.32 -18.30 55.61
CA SER A 738 26.38 -19.30 56.68
C SER A 738 25.28 -20.33 56.46
N GLY A 739 25.61 -21.61 56.24
CA GLY A 739 24.65 -22.69 55.99
C GLY A 739 23.79 -22.98 57.21
N GLY A 740 24.41 -23.25 58.34
CA GLY A 740 23.72 -23.57 59.58
C GLY A 740 23.89 -25.05 59.90
N GLY A 741 22.79 -25.79 59.95
CA GLY A 741 22.84 -27.25 60.03
C GLY A 741 22.08 -27.87 58.86
N GLY A 742 22.48 -29.06 58.42
CA GLY A 742 21.97 -29.65 57.18
C GLY A 742 23.11 -29.89 56.21
N ASN A 743 22.82 -30.46 55.05
CA ASN A 743 23.79 -30.58 53.97
C ASN A 743 23.59 -29.39 53.03
N ASP A 744 24.31 -28.31 53.28
CA ASP A 744 24.08 -27.02 52.64
C ASP A 744 24.92 -26.87 51.37
N LYS A 745 24.43 -26.10 50.40
CA LYS A 745 25.21 -25.63 49.26
C LYS A 745 25.33 -24.11 49.32
N LEU A 746 26.56 -23.63 49.44
CA LEU A 746 26.91 -22.22 49.51
C LEU A 746 27.66 -21.82 48.23
N ASP A 747 27.10 -20.86 47.51
CA ASP A 747 27.69 -20.25 46.34
C ASP A 747 27.71 -18.74 46.55
N GLY A 748 28.91 -18.17 46.69
CA GLY A 748 29.10 -16.74 46.97
C GLY A 748 28.72 -15.84 45.78
N GLY A 749 28.69 -16.37 44.56
CA GLY A 749 28.75 -15.57 43.35
C GLY A 749 30.19 -15.13 43.05
N THR A 750 30.34 -14.08 42.24
CA THR A 750 31.66 -13.67 41.71
C THR A 750 32.52 -12.86 42.69
N GLY A 751 31.98 -12.55 43.87
CA GLY A 751 32.59 -11.70 44.89
C GLY A 751 33.80 -12.35 45.53
N ALA A 752 34.47 -11.64 46.45
CA ALA A 752 35.42 -12.29 47.37
C ALA A 752 34.66 -12.67 48.64
N ASP A 753 34.19 -13.92 48.70
CA ASP A 753 33.13 -14.31 49.61
C ASP A 753 33.61 -15.06 50.84
N LYS A 754 32.82 -15.01 51.91
CA LYS A 754 33.08 -15.75 53.13
C LYS A 754 31.95 -16.75 53.37
N MET A 755 32.24 -18.03 53.25
CA MET A 755 31.27 -19.11 53.36
C MET A 755 31.58 -20.00 54.58
N THR A 756 30.55 -20.31 55.36
CA THR A 756 30.63 -21.18 56.55
C THR A 756 29.49 -22.17 56.51
N GLY A 757 29.75 -23.46 56.33
CA GLY A 757 28.75 -24.52 56.14
C GLY A 757 28.05 -24.81 57.46
N GLY A 758 28.78 -25.39 58.41
CA GLY A 758 28.30 -25.57 59.78
C GLY A 758 28.30 -27.05 60.16
N THR A 759 27.13 -27.65 60.39
CA THR A 759 27.03 -29.09 60.67
C THR A 759 26.28 -29.81 59.57
N GLY A 760 26.75 -30.98 59.17
CA GLY A 760 26.26 -31.73 58.01
C GLY A 760 27.32 -31.73 56.91
N ASN A 761 27.03 -32.36 55.77
CA ASN A 761 27.96 -32.48 54.67
C ASN A 761 27.71 -31.37 53.65
N ASP A 762 28.50 -30.31 53.75
CA ASP A 762 28.28 -29.08 53.01
C ASP A 762 29.04 -29.07 51.68
N THR A 763 28.57 -28.23 50.74
CA THR A 763 29.19 -27.99 49.44
C THR A 763 29.43 -26.50 49.24
N TYR A 764 30.65 -26.13 48.88
CA TYR A 764 31.04 -24.75 48.56
C TYR A 764 31.39 -24.61 47.09
N VAL A 765 30.94 -23.52 46.47
CA VAL A 765 31.34 -23.15 45.11
C VAL A 765 32.34 -22.00 45.18
N LEU A 766 33.54 -22.22 44.63
CA LEU A 766 34.63 -21.25 44.62
C LEU A 766 34.96 -20.82 43.19
N ASP A 767 34.87 -19.53 42.93
CA ASP A 767 35.20 -18.94 41.63
C ASP A 767 36.15 -17.74 41.73
N ASN A 768 36.36 -17.21 42.93
CA ASN A 768 37.20 -16.06 43.18
C ASN A 768 38.36 -16.41 44.12
N ALA A 769 39.56 -15.93 43.81
CA ALA A 769 40.74 -16.18 44.64
C ALA A 769 40.65 -15.55 46.05
N GLY A 770 39.72 -14.62 46.25
CA GLY A 770 39.39 -14.02 47.54
C GLY A 770 38.42 -14.85 48.39
N ASP A 771 37.86 -15.94 47.88
CA ASP A 771 36.90 -16.76 48.61
C ASP A 771 37.51 -17.47 49.81
N VAL A 772 36.79 -17.45 50.92
CA VAL A 772 37.19 -18.03 52.21
C VAL A 772 36.13 -19.03 52.67
N VAL A 773 36.53 -20.31 52.67
CA VAL A 773 35.77 -21.42 53.28
C VAL A 773 36.16 -21.55 54.75
N ILE A 774 35.17 -21.63 55.64
CA ILE A 774 35.36 -21.87 57.07
C ILE A 774 34.60 -23.11 57.49
N GLU A 775 35.35 -24.10 57.98
CA GLU A 775 34.79 -25.35 58.49
C GLU A 775 35.09 -25.61 59.96
N ALA A 776 34.10 -26.17 60.66
CA ALA A 776 34.22 -26.56 62.06
C ALA A 776 34.79 -27.99 62.18
N ALA A 777 35.56 -28.25 63.23
CA ALA A 777 35.99 -29.61 63.53
C ALA A 777 34.77 -30.49 63.86
N GLY A 778 34.54 -31.53 63.06
CA GLY A 778 33.36 -32.39 63.20
C GLY A 778 32.08 -31.81 62.60
N GLY A 779 32.19 -30.87 61.66
CA GLY A 779 31.08 -30.32 60.87
C GLY A 779 30.42 -31.37 59.98
N GLY A 780 31.21 -32.10 59.18
CA GLY A 780 30.74 -33.24 58.42
C GLY A 780 31.82 -33.78 57.50
N THR A 781 31.44 -34.17 56.28
CA THR A 781 32.35 -34.52 55.18
C THR A 781 32.09 -33.59 54.00
N ASP A 782 32.89 -32.53 53.94
CA ASP A 782 32.55 -31.35 53.16
C ASP A 782 33.23 -31.36 51.80
N LEU A 783 32.59 -30.75 50.81
CA LEU A 783 33.03 -30.69 49.42
C LEU A 783 33.26 -29.25 48.98
N VAL A 784 34.42 -28.97 48.42
CA VAL A 784 34.65 -27.73 47.68
C VAL A 784 34.66 -28.01 46.18
N GLN A 785 33.78 -27.35 45.43
CA GLN A 785 33.78 -27.29 43.98
C GLN A 785 34.50 -26.02 43.54
N SER A 786 35.70 -26.14 42.99
CA SER A 786 36.53 -24.97 42.68
C SER A 786 36.83 -24.85 41.19
N SER A 787 36.52 -23.69 40.62
CA SER A 787 36.90 -23.33 39.25
C SER A 787 38.28 -22.66 39.15
N ILE A 788 38.94 -22.47 40.30
CA ILE A 788 40.26 -21.84 40.45
C ILE A 788 41.27 -22.80 41.11
N SER A 789 42.55 -22.42 41.12
CA SER A 789 43.52 -23.15 41.96
C SER A 789 43.25 -22.84 43.43
N TRP A 790 43.18 -23.88 44.27
CA TRP A 790 42.82 -23.72 45.67
C TRP A 790 43.61 -24.64 46.59
N ALA A 791 43.96 -24.12 47.77
CA ALA A 791 44.55 -24.90 48.86
C ALA A 791 43.48 -25.17 49.90
N MET A 792 43.28 -26.45 50.23
CA MET A 792 42.19 -26.88 51.10
C MET A 792 42.28 -26.22 52.48
N ALA A 793 41.20 -25.56 52.90
CA ALA A 793 41.07 -25.02 54.26
C ALA A 793 41.12 -26.15 55.30
N ALA A 794 41.36 -25.79 56.57
CA ALA A 794 41.30 -26.76 57.65
C ALA A 794 39.89 -27.39 57.73
N ASN A 795 39.82 -28.68 58.06
CA ASN A 795 38.56 -29.44 58.23
C ASN A 795 37.73 -29.63 56.95
N VAL A 796 38.30 -29.45 55.76
CA VAL A 796 37.65 -29.82 54.50
C VAL A 796 38.22 -31.15 54.01
N GLU A 797 37.36 -32.13 53.71
CA GLU A 797 37.78 -33.48 53.32
C GLU A 797 37.86 -33.66 51.80
N ARG A 798 37.02 -32.98 51.03
CA ARG A 798 36.88 -33.23 49.58
C ARG A 798 37.00 -31.96 48.76
N VAL A 799 37.66 -32.06 47.60
CA VAL A 799 37.67 -31.02 46.57
C VAL A 799 37.47 -31.63 45.19
N SER A 800 36.64 -30.96 44.38
CA SER A 800 36.45 -31.24 42.97
C SER A 800 36.85 -29.99 42.18
N LEU A 801 37.84 -30.12 41.30
CA LEU A 801 38.18 -29.06 40.36
C LEU A 801 37.16 -29.08 39.21
N THR A 802 36.53 -27.94 38.93
CA THR A 802 35.46 -27.79 37.94
C THR A 802 35.81 -26.82 36.82
N GLY A 803 36.91 -26.08 36.95
CA GLY A 803 37.34 -25.07 35.99
C GLY A 803 38.00 -25.68 34.75
N SER A 804 37.96 -24.93 33.64
CA SER A 804 38.58 -25.32 32.36
C SER A 804 40.03 -24.87 32.21
N ALA A 805 40.53 -24.02 33.13
CA ALA A 805 41.92 -23.56 33.15
C ALA A 805 42.85 -24.62 33.76
N ASN A 806 44.17 -24.44 33.57
CA ASN A 806 45.17 -25.24 34.28
C ASN A 806 45.18 -24.87 35.77
N ILE A 807 44.39 -25.58 36.57
CA ILE A 807 44.21 -25.33 38.00
C ILE A 807 44.71 -26.50 38.84
N ASN A 808 45.08 -26.21 40.09
CA ASN A 808 45.60 -27.21 41.02
C ASN A 808 44.81 -27.18 42.34
N ALA A 809 44.61 -28.35 42.93
CA ALA A 809 44.18 -28.51 44.32
C ALA A 809 45.39 -28.91 45.20
N THR A 810 45.55 -28.27 46.36
CA THR A 810 46.54 -28.67 47.37
C THR A 810 45.81 -29.14 48.63
N GLY A 811 46.01 -30.40 49.04
CA GLY A 811 45.39 -30.96 50.25
C GLY A 811 45.83 -30.30 51.56
N ASN A 812 45.09 -30.57 52.64
CA ASN A 812 45.41 -30.17 54.01
C ASN A 812 46.03 -31.35 54.81
N THR A 813 46.04 -31.28 56.14
CA THR A 813 46.62 -32.32 57.00
C THR A 813 45.73 -33.55 57.22
N LEU A 814 44.52 -33.57 56.65
CA LEU A 814 43.55 -34.66 56.76
C LEU A 814 43.71 -35.67 55.60
N GLY A 815 42.94 -36.75 55.64
CA GLY A 815 42.81 -37.66 54.50
C GLY A 815 41.93 -37.04 53.42
N ASN A 816 42.52 -36.32 52.47
CA ASN A 816 41.75 -35.63 51.43
C ASN A 816 41.38 -36.55 50.25
N THR A 817 40.15 -36.42 49.75
CA THR A 817 39.74 -36.96 48.45
C THR A 817 39.69 -35.83 47.44
N MET A 818 40.50 -35.91 46.38
CA MET A 818 40.63 -34.85 45.38
C MET A 818 40.31 -35.41 44.00
N THR A 819 39.39 -34.75 43.29
CA THR A 819 38.98 -35.10 41.92
C THR A 819 39.19 -33.87 41.03
N GLY A 820 39.65 -34.04 39.79
CA GLY A 820 39.86 -32.91 38.87
C GLY A 820 40.10 -33.34 37.45
#